data_AF-A0ABD3PB74-F1
#
_entry.id   AF-A0ABD3PB74-F1
#
_cell.length_a   1.000
_cell.length_b   1.000
_cell.length_c   1.000
_cell.angle_alpha   90.00
_cell.angle_beta   90.00
_cell.angle_gamma   90.00
#
_symmetry.space_group_name_H-M   'P 1'
#
loop_
_entity.id
_entity.type
_entity.pdbx_description
1 polymer ?
#
loop_
_entity_poly.entity_id
_entity_poly.type
_entity_poly.pdbx_seq_one_letter_code
_entity_poly.pdbx_strand_id
1 'polypeptide(L)'
;MTSSGTKSSASKAIEKEAELFLQQLNKNVIEPDNTIDSNEYRNRYETLLGALKLSHSRENGLVETCQSIQSEKEATITQLQSSRRENEECESHVTALQNDLDTIKSLLQAANDREEKTKHTMDKLQEELEVLTDQIDKSEIATIKKENDAKRLANDVQHWKDQAETAANKIDAMEIEEQKLKSQMDQLQILYNDSRENNAALKEQLAERESDVRRGSEKREQLERELEVTRKKLEKKTKEFIDKEYAAAVSQSKVGTLEKQLVDAKKIIAANEQAVKEQMTKKENLVSMLDEQKNKTNKVSEELRELEIVQKKSVVERNRLESEKAKLERSLESERKAVLRHQQLVEDANASTRLSNEAVQSLKKEIDMMRKREDQLTKEIILLKRENGLHLGKIHEKDKMVKKTGDDLRYNEQVIASLGKELSDATDAMAKQVSFTLRLEGECDGLRHQVTESRASYERIMDELKIRDNQVKDLAYTIEELETVIQEEKQKHEAIRTERNNTLKLLRDEQREVDRLENDTKNLNREINNLRSEVATRDSALVKENYDYRKEKAQKEMYADEISRLKRCLVESEESIQTFQSEVRHLGTAIRKLDDTALLQRKEYDQIIKERDILGTQLIRRNDELALLYEKIKILQSTLRRGETQYNARLDDIRLMKLKVRDLQRQLTIARGGQAGVEELNRNLIVIQKELVRERVKVKALSDELENPINVHRWRKLEGTDPDAHEMIQKIQILQKRLLSKTQEVATKNVIIQQQQQQQGELEMTLARRPGPEVSEELNAYQNDVRKKSKQMKAMASELNMHQAQVREYKNEIDRLSTELLSFKRKYFEVKQREVERERELDELTAGSTVSKPMRDQSNTTLRKFVGGGFAIK
;
A
#
# COMPACT_ATOMS: atom_id res chain seq x y z
N MET A 1 46.24 -2.37 -17.79
CA MET A 1 46.50 -3.72 -18.33
C MET A 1 47.84 -4.22 -17.80
N THR A 2 47.99 -5.54 -17.60
CA THR A 2 49.17 -6.31 -17.10
C THR A 2 49.38 -6.45 -15.58
N SER A 3 48.50 -7.16 -14.87
CA SER A 3 48.91 -7.94 -13.67
C SER A 3 47.93 -9.02 -13.17
N SER A 4 46.75 -9.22 -13.79
CA SER A 4 45.69 -10.09 -13.22
C SER A 4 45.72 -11.56 -13.70
N GLY A 5 46.55 -11.92 -14.67
CA GLY A 5 46.53 -13.24 -15.31
C GLY A 5 47.20 -14.38 -14.53
N THR A 6 48.03 -14.09 -13.51
CA THR A 6 48.90 -15.11 -12.89
C THR A 6 48.31 -15.77 -11.64
N LYS A 7 47.32 -15.16 -10.96
CA LYS A 7 46.76 -15.71 -9.70
C LYS A 7 45.70 -16.79 -9.90
N SER A 8 44.93 -16.75 -11.00
CA SER A 8 43.91 -17.79 -11.29
C SER A 8 44.51 -19.15 -11.64
N SER A 9 45.70 -19.16 -12.25
CA SER A 9 46.38 -20.40 -12.66
C SER A 9 46.98 -21.19 -11.49
N ALA A 10 47.44 -20.51 -10.44
CA ALA A 10 48.07 -21.16 -9.28
C ALA A 10 47.02 -21.90 -8.42
N SER A 11 45.82 -21.35 -8.26
CA SER A 11 44.78 -21.96 -7.43
C SER A 11 44.12 -23.17 -8.08
N LYS A 12 43.92 -23.16 -9.41
CA LYS A 12 43.43 -24.34 -10.15
C LYS A 12 44.43 -25.50 -10.12
N ALA A 13 45.73 -25.20 -10.04
CA ALA A 13 46.75 -26.23 -9.86
C ALA A 13 46.65 -26.88 -8.47
N ILE A 14 46.40 -26.10 -7.42
CA ILE A 14 46.23 -26.57 -6.04
C ILE A 14 44.95 -27.42 -5.88
N GLU A 15 43.83 -27.03 -6.50
CA GLU A 15 42.61 -27.86 -6.50
C GLU A 15 42.83 -29.21 -7.20
N LYS A 16 43.57 -29.20 -8.31
CA LYS A 16 43.88 -30.41 -9.08
C LYS A 16 44.85 -31.33 -8.33
N GLU A 17 45.83 -30.78 -7.61
CA GLU A 17 46.72 -31.53 -6.71
C GLU A 17 45.97 -32.09 -5.50
N ALA A 18 45.04 -31.33 -4.91
CA ALA A 18 44.23 -31.80 -3.78
C ALA A 18 43.25 -32.93 -4.17
N GLU A 19 42.67 -32.87 -5.38
CA GLU A 19 41.84 -33.97 -5.93
C GLU A 19 42.69 -35.20 -6.29
N LEU A 20 43.91 -35.02 -6.79
CA LEU A 20 44.89 -36.09 -7.00
C LEU A 20 45.33 -36.75 -5.69
N PHE A 21 45.52 -35.97 -4.63
CA PHE A 21 45.86 -36.45 -3.30
C PHE A 21 44.71 -37.26 -2.68
N LEU A 22 43.45 -36.84 -2.85
CA LEU A 22 42.27 -37.60 -2.45
C LEU A 22 42.10 -38.90 -3.26
N GLN A 23 42.44 -38.90 -4.56
CA GLN A 23 42.47 -40.12 -5.37
C GLN A 23 43.58 -41.09 -4.94
N GLN A 24 44.76 -40.59 -4.55
CA GLN A 24 45.85 -41.40 -4.02
C GLN A 24 45.52 -41.98 -2.64
N LEU A 25 44.85 -41.22 -1.77
CA LEU A 25 44.30 -41.73 -0.51
C LEU A 25 43.29 -42.85 -0.75
N ASN A 26 42.38 -42.72 -1.74
CA ASN A 26 41.45 -43.81 -2.09
C ASN A 26 42.14 -45.06 -2.67
N LYS A 27 43.34 -44.94 -3.26
CA LYS A 27 44.09 -46.06 -3.83
C LYS A 27 44.93 -46.84 -2.80
N ASN A 28 45.26 -46.23 -1.66
CA ASN A 28 46.18 -46.80 -0.67
C ASN A 28 45.49 -47.32 0.62
N VAL A 29 44.15 -47.46 0.65
CA VAL A 29 43.44 -48.09 1.78
C VAL A 29 43.24 -49.58 1.51
N ILE A 30 44.33 -50.34 1.49
CA ILE A 30 44.31 -51.78 1.76
C ILE A 30 45.55 -52.07 2.60
N GLU A 31 45.46 -51.91 3.92
CA GLU A 31 46.22 -52.69 4.90
C GLU A 31 45.55 -52.57 6.27
N PRO A 32 45.30 -53.68 6.98
CA PRO A 32 44.59 -53.67 8.26
C PRO A 32 45.61 -53.59 9.39
N ASP A 33 45.96 -52.39 9.82
CA ASP A 33 46.56 -52.24 11.14
C ASP A 33 46.04 -50.99 11.86
N ASN A 34 45.50 -51.24 13.05
CA ASN A 34 44.93 -50.26 13.96
C ASN A 34 46.01 -49.27 14.39
N THR A 35 45.86 -47.97 14.09
CA THR A 35 46.27 -46.87 15.01
C THR A 35 45.94 -45.45 14.55
N ILE A 36 45.41 -45.21 13.34
CA ILE A 36 45.02 -43.85 12.92
C ILE A 36 43.65 -43.88 12.24
N ASP A 37 42.67 -43.19 12.81
CA ASP A 37 41.31 -43.07 12.29
C ASP A 37 41.30 -42.21 11.00
N SER A 38 41.57 -42.86 9.87
CA SER A 38 41.70 -42.25 8.54
C SER A 38 40.39 -41.57 8.08
N ASN A 39 39.23 -41.98 8.61
CA ASN A 39 37.94 -41.36 8.30
C ASN A 39 37.74 -40.00 8.96
N GLU A 40 38.31 -39.77 10.15
CA GLU A 40 38.19 -38.46 10.82
C GLU A 40 39.04 -37.39 10.12
N TYR A 41 40.24 -37.76 9.66
CA TYR A 41 41.09 -36.90 8.84
C TYR A 41 40.48 -36.64 7.46
N ARG A 42 39.88 -37.65 6.84
CA ARG A 42 39.15 -37.51 5.57
C ARG A 42 37.99 -36.51 5.69
N ASN A 43 37.13 -36.67 6.70
CA ASN A 43 36.01 -35.76 6.91
C ASN A 43 36.48 -34.33 7.19
N ARG A 44 37.54 -34.14 7.99
CA ARG A 44 38.11 -32.82 8.23
C ARG A 44 38.70 -32.20 6.95
N TYR A 45 39.35 -33.00 6.10
CA TYR A 45 39.92 -32.53 4.84
C TYR A 45 38.83 -32.20 3.80
N GLU A 46 37.79 -33.02 3.67
CA GLU A 46 36.63 -32.76 2.81
C GLU A 46 35.86 -31.50 3.27
N THR A 47 35.73 -31.30 4.58
CA THR A 47 35.12 -30.09 5.15
C THR A 47 35.96 -28.84 4.86
N LEU A 48 37.30 -28.96 4.99
CA LEU A 48 38.22 -27.86 4.71
C LEU A 48 38.25 -27.52 3.20
N LEU A 49 38.23 -28.52 2.34
CA LEU A 49 38.16 -28.36 0.88
C LEU A 49 36.83 -27.74 0.45
N GLY A 50 35.72 -28.15 1.07
CA GLY A 50 34.40 -27.54 0.87
C GLY A 50 34.37 -26.06 1.28
N ALA A 51 34.97 -25.73 2.43
CA ALA A 51 35.12 -24.35 2.89
C ALA A 51 36.01 -23.52 1.95
N LEU A 52 37.08 -24.11 1.42
CA LEU A 52 37.97 -23.46 0.44
C LEU A 52 37.24 -23.17 -0.88
N LYS A 53 36.48 -24.13 -1.41
CA LYS A 53 35.65 -23.97 -2.62
C LYS A 53 34.59 -22.88 -2.44
N LEU A 54 33.94 -22.82 -1.27
CA LEU A 54 32.99 -21.76 -0.91
C LEU A 54 33.65 -20.38 -0.79
N SER A 55 34.84 -20.32 -0.18
CA SER A 55 35.62 -19.09 -0.12
C SER A 55 36.04 -18.61 -1.51
N HIS A 56 36.43 -19.53 -2.39
CA HIS A 56 36.85 -19.22 -3.76
C HIS A 56 35.69 -18.77 -4.65
N SER A 57 34.51 -19.40 -4.53
CA SER A 57 33.31 -18.94 -5.22
C SER A 57 32.91 -17.53 -4.79
N ARG A 58 33.05 -17.20 -3.50
CA ARG A 58 32.83 -15.85 -2.99
C ARG A 58 33.89 -14.86 -3.48
N GLU A 59 35.15 -15.26 -3.50
CA GLU A 59 36.25 -14.43 -4.00
C GLU A 59 36.09 -14.11 -5.49
N ASN A 60 35.70 -15.10 -6.31
CA ASN A 60 35.41 -14.87 -7.73
C ASN A 60 34.20 -13.94 -7.93
N GLY A 61 33.13 -14.09 -7.15
CA GLY A 61 32.00 -13.15 -7.17
C GLY A 61 32.40 -11.73 -6.76
N LEU A 62 33.33 -11.59 -5.80
CA LEU A 62 33.89 -10.29 -5.41
C LEU A 62 34.78 -9.69 -6.51
N VAL A 63 35.51 -10.52 -7.26
CA VAL A 63 36.31 -10.07 -8.41
C VAL A 63 35.41 -9.61 -9.55
N GLU A 64 34.34 -10.34 -9.86
CA GLU A 64 33.37 -9.95 -10.89
C GLU A 64 32.64 -8.64 -10.53
N THR A 65 32.23 -8.47 -9.28
CA THR A 65 31.64 -7.22 -8.81
C THR A 65 32.64 -6.07 -8.82
N CYS A 66 33.92 -6.30 -8.47
CA CYS A 66 34.96 -5.29 -8.61
C CYS A 66 35.21 -4.91 -10.08
N GLN A 67 35.13 -5.86 -11.02
CA GLN A 67 35.25 -5.57 -12.45
C GLN A 67 34.05 -4.77 -12.98
N SER A 68 32.83 -5.06 -12.51
CA SER A 68 31.63 -4.27 -12.82
C SER A 68 31.73 -2.85 -12.26
N ILE A 69 32.18 -2.70 -11.02
CA ILE A 69 32.38 -1.37 -10.40
C ILE A 69 33.50 -0.61 -11.13
N GLN A 70 34.54 -1.31 -11.60
CA GLN A 70 35.62 -0.71 -12.38
C GLN A 70 35.12 -0.21 -13.75
N SER A 71 34.27 -0.98 -14.44
CA SER A 71 33.70 -0.55 -15.72
C SER A 71 32.70 0.60 -15.56
N GLU A 72 31.89 0.59 -14.49
CA GLU A 72 31.01 1.71 -14.13
C GLU A 72 31.80 2.97 -13.76
N LYS A 73 32.93 2.81 -13.06
CA LYS A 73 33.86 3.90 -12.76
C LYS A 73 34.49 4.48 -14.04
N GLU A 74 34.88 3.64 -14.99
CA GLU A 74 35.43 4.09 -16.27
C GLU A 74 34.36 4.79 -17.15
N ALA A 75 33.12 4.32 -17.13
CA ALA A 75 31.98 4.96 -17.78
C ALA A 75 31.64 6.34 -17.17
N THR A 76 31.64 6.44 -15.84
CA THR A 76 31.42 7.72 -15.15
C THR A 76 32.58 8.70 -15.35
N ILE A 77 33.83 8.22 -15.43
CA ILE A 77 34.99 9.07 -15.76
C ILE A 77 34.86 9.63 -17.19
N THR A 78 34.47 8.81 -18.16
CA THR A 78 34.30 9.28 -19.55
C THR A 78 33.16 10.28 -19.69
N GLN A 79 32.06 10.08 -18.95
CA GLN A 79 30.95 11.04 -18.90
C GLN A 79 31.29 12.35 -18.16
N LEU A 80 32.13 12.28 -17.13
CA LEU A 80 32.68 13.47 -16.46
C LEU A 80 33.64 14.23 -17.38
N GLN A 81 34.43 13.53 -18.19
CA GLN A 81 35.32 14.16 -19.17
C GLN A 81 34.55 14.84 -20.31
N SER A 82 33.43 14.27 -20.79
CA SER A 82 32.59 14.94 -21.78
C SER A 82 31.91 16.19 -21.19
N SER A 83 31.36 16.08 -19.98
CA SER A 83 30.75 17.22 -19.28
C SER A 83 31.77 18.34 -18.99
N ARG A 84 33.02 17.98 -18.69
CA ARG A 84 34.10 18.95 -18.49
C ARG A 84 34.47 19.68 -19.78
N ARG A 85 34.51 19.00 -20.93
CA ARG A 85 34.73 19.64 -22.24
C ARG A 85 33.61 20.60 -22.62
N GLU A 86 32.36 20.19 -22.41
CA GLU A 86 31.21 21.08 -22.62
C GLU A 86 31.27 22.33 -21.72
N ASN A 87 31.76 22.17 -20.48
CA ASN A 87 31.93 23.30 -19.56
C ASN A 87 33.10 24.22 -19.96
N GLU A 88 34.21 23.66 -20.46
CA GLU A 88 35.34 24.43 -21.02
C GLU A 88 34.92 25.20 -22.29
N GLU A 89 34.06 24.61 -23.13
CA GLU A 89 33.45 25.29 -24.29
C GLU A 89 32.50 26.41 -23.84
N CYS A 90 31.69 26.19 -22.81
CA CYS A 90 30.83 27.23 -22.23
C CYS A 90 31.64 28.38 -21.63
N GLU A 91 32.74 28.12 -20.92
CA GLU A 91 33.64 29.16 -20.41
C GLU A 91 34.29 29.95 -21.56
N SER A 92 34.65 29.29 -22.67
CA SER A 92 35.14 29.98 -23.87
C SER A 92 34.08 30.93 -24.48
N HIS A 93 32.81 30.53 -24.47
CA HIS A 93 31.71 31.37 -24.97
C HIS A 93 31.40 32.52 -24.03
N VAL A 94 31.47 32.30 -22.71
CA VAL A 94 31.30 33.37 -21.72
C VAL A 94 32.42 34.40 -21.81
N THR A 95 33.66 33.97 -22.00
CA THR A 95 34.80 34.90 -22.19
C THR A 95 34.71 35.67 -23.51
N ALA A 96 34.22 35.06 -24.59
CA ALA A 96 33.93 35.76 -25.84
C ALA A 96 32.83 36.83 -25.66
N LEU A 97 31.73 36.48 -24.99
CA LEU A 97 30.64 37.43 -24.69
C LEU A 97 31.07 38.54 -23.72
N GLN A 98 32.01 38.27 -22.80
CA GLN A 98 32.60 39.29 -21.93
C GLN A 98 33.46 40.28 -22.72
N ASN A 99 34.24 39.81 -23.69
CA ASN A 99 35.00 40.67 -24.59
C ASN A 99 34.07 41.51 -25.48
N ASP A 100 32.98 40.93 -25.99
CA ASP A 100 31.96 41.67 -26.76
C ASP A 100 31.24 42.71 -25.88
N LEU A 101 30.96 42.39 -24.61
CA LEU A 101 30.39 43.33 -23.66
C LEU A 101 31.34 44.50 -23.36
N ASP A 102 32.63 44.23 -23.20
CA ASP A 102 33.62 45.28 -22.90
C ASP A 102 33.95 46.14 -24.13
N THR A 103 33.89 45.58 -25.36
CA THR A 103 33.95 46.37 -26.59
C THR A 103 32.71 47.25 -26.76
N ILE A 104 31.51 46.75 -26.45
CA ILE A 104 30.28 47.54 -26.46
C ILE A 104 30.32 48.65 -25.40
N LYS A 105 30.80 48.38 -24.19
CA LYS A 105 30.98 49.41 -23.15
C LYS A 105 31.97 50.48 -23.59
N SER A 106 33.08 50.11 -24.22
CA SER A 106 34.05 51.05 -24.78
C SER A 106 33.43 51.92 -25.88
N LEU A 107 32.65 51.32 -26.78
CA LEU A 107 31.92 52.05 -27.82
C LEU A 107 30.84 52.97 -27.25
N LEU A 108 30.14 52.54 -26.19
CA LEU A 108 29.14 53.34 -25.48
C LEU A 108 29.80 54.52 -24.75
N GLN A 109 30.95 54.30 -24.12
CA GLN A 109 31.70 55.35 -23.45
C GLN A 109 32.28 56.35 -24.46
N ALA A 110 32.78 55.88 -25.61
CA ALA A 110 33.18 56.75 -26.71
C ALA A 110 32.00 57.52 -27.34
N ALA A 111 30.80 56.94 -27.36
CA ALA A 111 29.58 57.62 -27.79
C ALA A 111 29.13 58.68 -26.78
N ASN A 112 29.14 58.37 -25.47
CA ASN A 112 28.84 59.33 -24.41
C ASN A 112 29.86 60.47 -24.35
N ASP A 113 31.16 60.20 -24.52
CA ASP A 113 32.19 61.24 -24.59
C ASP A 113 32.01 62.15 -25.83
N ARG A 114 31.51 61.58 -26.95
CA ARG A 114 31.12 62.39 -28.12
C ARG A 114 29.88 63.20 -27.84
N GLU A 115 28.89 62.63 -27.15
CA GLU A 115 27.67 63.33 -26.76
C GLU A 115 27.96 64.50 -25.81
N GLU A 116 28.77 64.29 -24.77
CA GLU A 116 29.22 65.35 -23.87
C GLU A 116 30.01 66.43 -24.60
N LYS A 117 30.89 66.06 -25.55
CA LYS A 117 31.58 67.04 -26.38
C LYS A 117 30.62 67.82 -27.27
N THR A 118 29.64 67.16 -27.88
CA THR A 118 28.62 67.84 -28.70
C THR A 118 27.72 68.74 -27.87
N LYS A 119 27.40 68.34 -26.64
CA LYS A 119 26.62 69.13 -25.69
C LYS A 119 27.41 70.35 -25.22
N HIS A 120 28.70 70.18 -24.93
CA HIS A 120 29.57 71.30 -24.57
C HIS A 120 29.84 72.24 -25.76
N THR A 121 29.87 71.75 -26.99
CA THR A 121 29.89 72.63 -28.18
C THR A 121 28.55 73.30 -28.44
N MET A 122 27.44 72.65 -28.12
CA MET A 122 26.10 73.23 -28.23
C MET A 122 25.89 74.33 -27.18
N ASP A 123 26.35 74.12 -25.95
CA ASP A 123 26.31 75.13 -24.88
C ASP A 123 27.17 76.34 -25.26
N LYS A 124 28.36 76.13 -25.85
CA LYS A 124 29.20 77.22 -26.38
C LYS A 124 28.56 77.97 -27.55
N LEU A 125 27.91 77.25 -28.47
CA LEU A 125 27.19 77.86 -29.58
C LEU A 125 25.93 78.58 -29.11
N GLN A 126 25.30 78.15 -28.00
CA GLN A 126 24.22 78.87 -27.35
C GLN A 126 24.70 80.14 -26.64
N GLU A 127 25.87 80.10 -25.98
CA GLU A 127 26.53 81.28 -25.40
C GLU A 127 26.96 82.28 -26.50
N GLU A 128 27.51 81.79 -27.62
CA GLU A 128 27.88 82.62 -28.78
C GLU A 128 26.66 83.19 -29.50
N LEU A 129 25.54 82.46 -29.57
CA LEU A 129 24.27 82.98 -30.07
C LEU A 129 23.70 84.05 -29.13
N GLU A 130 23.79 83.88 -27.81
CA GLU A 130 23.34 84.89 -26.84
C GLU A 130 24.18 86.18 -26.95
N VAL A 131 25.50 86.05 -27.15
CA VAL A 131 26.43 87.19 -27.38
C VAL A 131 26.24 87.85 -28.75
N LEU A 132 25.95 87.09 -29.81
CA LEU A 132 25.68 87.64 -31.14
C LEU A 132 24.28 88.28 -31.25
N THR A 133 23.30 87.80 -30.46
CA THR A 133 21.97 88.42 -30.35
C THR A 133 22.05 89.76 -29.61
N ASP A 134 22.94 89.90 -28.63
CA ASP A 134 23.23 91.16 -27.93
C ASP A 134 24.10 92.17 -28.72
N GLN A 135 24.84 91.70 -29.75
CA GLN A 135 25.69 92.55 -30.61
C GLN A 135 25.02 93.02 -31.90
N ILE A 136 23.86 92.45 -32.27
CA ILE A 136 23.07 92.87 -33.44
C ILE A 136 22.09 94.01 -33.08
N ASP A 137 21.80 94.25 -31.80
CA ASP A 137 20.98 95.39 -31.33
C ASP A 137 21.77 96.71 -31.13
N LYS A 138 23.05 96.76 -31.52
CA LYS A 138 23.85 98.00 -31.51
C LYS A 138 24.83 98.09 -32.69
N SER A 139 24.31 98.50 -33.86
CA SER A 139 24.79 99.66 -34.65
C SER A 139 24.73 99.49 -36.18
N GLU A 140 23.91 100.34 -36.80
CA GLU A 140 23.90 100.64 -38.24
C GLU A 140 25.06 101.59 -38.63
N ILE A 141 25.84 101.16 -39.63
CA ILE A 141 26.26 101.83 -40.90
C ILE A 141 26.72 103.31 -40.89
N ALA A 142 27.85 103.59 -41.59
CA ALA A 142 28.05 104.63 -42.64
C ALA A 142 29.46 105.31 -42.59
N THR A 143 30.45 104.95 -43.43
CA THR A 143 30.80 105.40 -44.81
C THR A 143 31.75 106.62 -44.97
N ILE A 144 32.92 106.32 -45.56
CA ILE A 144 33.58 106.90 -46.77
C ILE A 144 33.97 108.40 -46.80
N LYS A 145 35.21 108.67 -47.23
CA LYS A 145 35.54 109.73 -48.22
C LYS A 145 36.87 109.47 -48.94
N LYS A 146 36.83 109.49 -50.28
CA LYS A 146 37.94 109.62 -51.24
C LYS A 146 37.57 110.75 -52.21
N GLU A 147 38.58 111.52 -52.65
CA GLU A 147 38.90 111.84 -54.06
C GLU A 147 39.78 113.09 -54.14
N ASN A 148 40.92 113.02 -54.84
CA ASN A 148 41.31 114.13 -55.73
C ASN A 148 42.40 113.94 -56.80
N ASP A 149 42.85 112.75 -57.22
CA ASP A 149 43.89 112.69 -58.28
C ASP A 149 43.44 111.97 -59.55
N ALA A 150 42.55 112.66 -60.27
CA ALA A 150 41.96 112.36 -61.57
C ALA A 150 42.96 112.27 -62.77
N LYS A 151 44.22 111.90 -62.51
CA LYS A 151 45.19 111.53 -63.57
C LYS A 151 45.47 110.02 -63.64
N ARG A 152 44.99 109.21 -62.68
CA ARG A 152 45.02 107.73 -62.75
C ARG A 152 43.95 107.12 -63.66
N LEU A 153 42.85 107.84 -63.88
CA LEU A 153 41.67 107.34 -64.61
C LEU A 153 41.89 106.92 -66.07
N ALA A 154 42.94 107.40 -66.75
CA ALA A 154 43.19 106.99 -68.14
C ALA A 154 43.82 105.59 -68.24
N ASN A 155 44.70 105.22 -67.29
CA ASN A 155 45.29 103.88 -67.22
C ASN A 155 44.32 102.88 -66.57
N ASP A 156 43.46 103.37 -65.68
CA ASP A 156 42.43 102.56 -65.06
C ASP A 156 41.40 102.07 -66.09
N VAL A 157 40.98 102.86 -67.08
CA VAL A 157 39.96 102.43 -68.08
C VAL A 157 40.41 101.21 -68.90
N GLN A 158 41.69 101.13 -69.28
CA GLN A 158 42.20 99.96 -70.03
C GLN A 158 42.32 98.73 -69.12
N HIS A 159 42.81 98.92 -67.89
CA HIS A 159 42.87 97.88 -66.88
C HIS A 159 41.47 97.37 -66.48
N TRP A 160 40.46 98.25 -66.41
CA TRP A 160 39.08 97.88 -66.11
C TRP A 160 38.41 97.10 -67.24
N LYS A 161 38.80 97.29 -68.50
CA LYS A 161 38.28 96.46 -69.61
C LYS A 161 38.82 95.03 -69.56
N ASP A 162 40.12 94.86 -69.37
CA ASP A 162 40.73 93.54 -69.23
C ASP A 162 40.27 92.83 -67.94
N GLN A 163 40.05 93.60 -66.86
CA GLN A 163 39.43 93.08 -65.65
C GLN A 163 37.95 92.74 -65.81
N ALA A 164 37.19 93.48 -66.63
CA ALA A 164 35.79 93.16 -66.91
C ALA A 164 35.65 91.88 -67.77
N GLU A 165 36.53 91.67 -68.75
CA GLU A 165 36.52 90.46 -69.59
C GLU A 165 37.00 89.22 -68.81
N THR A 166 38.01 89.36 -67.96
CA THR A 166 38.42 88.29 -67.03
C THR A 166 37.39 88.04 -65.92
N ALA A 167 36.65 89.05 -65.47
CA ALA A 167 35.53 88.89 -64.56
C ALA A 167 34.34 88.21 -65.24
N ALA A 168 34.00 88.55 -66.49
CA ALA A 168 32.94 87.91 -67.26
C ALA A 168 33.23 86.43 -67.51
N ASN A 169 34.44 86.09 -67.96
CA ASN A 169 34.85 84.69 -68.13
C ASN A 169 34.86 83.90 -66.80
N LYS A 170 35.15 84.57 -65.67
CA LYS A 170 35.05 83.94 -64.34
C LYS A 170 33.59 83.76 -63.92
N ILE A 171 32.71 84.71 -64.22
CA ILE A 171 31.27 84.61 -63.95
C ILE A 171 30.69 83.46 -64.76
N ASP A 172 30.97 83.36 -66.07
CA ASP A 172 30.50 82.25 -66.90
C ASP A 172 31.03 80.89 -66.41
N ALA A 173 32.30 80.83 -65.98
CA ALA A 173 32.85 79.62 -65.37
C ALA A 173 32.18 79.27 -64.04
N MET A 174 31.89 80.27 -63.20
CA MET A 174 31.18 80.10 -61.93
C MET A 174 29.71 79.71 -62.15
N GLU A 175 29.04 80.22 -63.19
CA GLU A 175 27.67 79.83 -63.54
C GLU A 175 27.60 78.37 -64.04
N ILE A 176 28.58 77.92 -64.82
CA ILE A 176 28.70 76.51 -65.24
C ILE A 176 28.98 75.61 -64.02
N GLU A 177 29.83 76.05 -63.09
CA GLU A 177 30.07 75.32 -61.84
C GLU A 177 28.82 75.31 -60.94
N GLU A 178 28.07 76.40 -60.86
CA GLU A 178 26.82 76.49 -60.11
C GLU A 178 25.76 75.56 -60.71
N GLN A 179 25.64 75.49 -62.04
CA GLN A 179 24.74 74.53 -62.70
C GLN A 179 25.15 73.08 -62.46
N LYS A 180 26.45 72.78 -62.49
CA LYS A 180 26.96 71.44 -62.14
C LYS A 180 26.66 71.09 -60.69
N LEU A 181 26.92 72.01 -59.75
CA LEU A 181 26.61 71.83 -58.33
C LEU A 181 25.12 71.65 -58.08
N LYS A 182 24.25 72.43 -58.75
CA LYS A 182 22.80 72.25 -58.70
C LYS A 182 22.39 70.87 -59.20
N SER A 183 22.91 70.42 -60.35
CA SER A 183 22.62 69.09 -60.87
C SER A 183 23.09 67.96 -59.95
N GLN A 184 24.25 68.13 -59.29
CA GLN A 184 24.74 67.19 -58.28
C GLN A 184 23.87 67.20 -57.02
N MET A 185 23.40 68.38 -56.59
CA MET A 185 22.52 68.53 -55.45
C MET A 185 21.16 67.87 -55.70
N ASP A 186 20.60 68.03 -56.90
CA ASP A 186 19.35 67.35 -57.29
C ASP A 186 19.53 65.82 -57.35
N GLN A 187 20.66 65.33 -57.87
CA GLN A 187 20.97 63.90 -57.86
C GLN A 187 21.14 63.34 -56.43
N LEU A 188 21.81 64.08 -55.55
CA LEU A 188 21.95 63.71 -54.14
C LEU A 188 20.59 63.75 -53.42
N GLN A 189 19.72 64.70 -53.76
CA GLN A 189 18.37 64.80 -53.21
C GLN A 189 17.52 63.58 -53.60
N ILE A 190 17.60 63.14 -54.87
CA ILE A 190 16.92 61.93 -55.34
C ILE A 190 17.45 60.69 -54.62
N LEU A 191 18.78 60.51 -54.56
CA LEU A 191 19.39 59.39 -53.85
C LEU A 191 19.07 59.39 -52.34
N TYR A 192 19.00 60.57 -51.73
CA TYR A 192 18.59 60.72 -50.33
C TYR A 192 17.14 60.30 -50.12
N ASN A 193 16.23 60.71 -51.01
CA ASN A 193 14.82 60.32 -50.95
C ASN A 193 14.65 58.81 -51.19
N ASP A 194 15.34 58.23 -52.17
CA ASP A 194 15.33 56.78 -52.42
C ASP A 194 15.88 56.01 -51.21
N SER A 195 16.96 56.49 -50.59
CA SER A 195 17.52 55.88 -49.37
C SER A 195 16.56 56.02 -48.18
N ARG A 196 15.83 57.14 -48.08
CA ARG A 196 14.83 57.39 -47.03
C ARG A 196 13.60 56.49 -47.20
N GLU A 197 13.11 56.31 -48.41
CA GLU A 197 12.01 55.40 -48.73
C GLU A 197 12.41 53.93 -48.49
N ASN A 198 13.61 53.54 -48.90
CA ASN A 198 14.15 52.21 -48.59
C ASN A 198 14.30 51.99 -47.08
N ASN A 199 14.77 52.98 -46.32
CA ASN A 199 14.82 52.89 -44.87
C ASN A 199 13.43 52.80 -44.23
N ALA A 200 12.42 53.48 -44.78
CA ALA A 200 11.05 53.36 -44.31
C ALA A 200 10.49 51.96 -44.57
N ALA A 201 10.70 51.41 -45.78
CA ALA A 201 10.30 50.05 -46.13
C ALA A 201 11.01 48.99 -45.27
N LEU A 202 12.30 49.15 -44.99
CA LEU A 202 13.06 48.25 -44.11
C LEU A 202 12.58 48.34 -42.65
N LYS A 203 12.19 49.53 -42.17
CA LYS A 203 11.60 49.70 -40.84
C LYS A 203 10.24 49.02 -40.72
N GLU A 204 9.41 49.10 -41.77
CA GLU A 204 8.13 48.41 -41.82
C GLU A 204 8.29 46.89 -41.84
N GLN A 205 9.23 46.38 -42.65
CA GLN A 205 9.58 44.95 -42.66
C GLN A 205 10.15 44.47 -41.31
N LEU A 206 10.98 45.29 -40.65
CA LEU A 206 11.47 44.98 -39.30
C LEU A 206 10.34 44.94 -38.28
N ALA A 207 9.41 45.89 -38.33
CA ALA A 207 8.24 45.90 -37.44
C ALA A 207 7.33 44.67 -37.67
N GLU A 208 7.14 44.26 -38.92
CA GLU A 208 6.40 43.04 -39.26
C GLU A 208 7.12 41.79 -38.74
N ARG A 209 8.44 41.69 -38.94
CA ARG A 209 9.25 40.57 -38.42
C ARG A 209 9.29 40.54 -36.90
N GLU A 210 9.34 41.68 -36.23
CA GLU A 210 9.24 41.77 -34.77
C GLU A 210 7.87 41.31 -34.27
N SER A 211 6.79 41.66 -34.99
CA SER A 211 5.44 41.17 -34.70
C SER A 211 5.33 39.65 -34.89
N ASP A 212 5.92 39.10 -35.94
CA ASP A 212 6.01 37.66 -36.18
C ASP A 212 6.81 36.93 -35.10
N VAL A 213 7.94 37.49 -34.69
CA VAL A 213 8.78 36.94 -33.61
C VAL A 213 8.04 37.00 -32.28
N ARG A 214 7.32 38.09 -31.98
CA ARG A 214 6.47 38.18 -30.77
C ARG A 214 5.36 37.14 -30.78
N ARG A 215 4.60 37.03 -31.88
CA ARG A 215 3.56 35.98 -32.04
C ARG A 215 4.15 34.57 -31.93
N GLY A 216 5.33 34.35 -32.51
CA GLY A 216 6.08 33.09 -32.40
C GLY A 216 6.54 32.79 -30.98
N SER A 217 7.02 33.80 -30.25
CA SER A 217 7.44 33.71 -28.85
C SER A 217 6.24 33.42 -27.93
N GLU A 218 5.12 34.11 -28.10
CA GLU A 218 3.90 33.89 -27.32
C GLU A 218 3.33 32.48 -27.54
N LYS A 219 3.31 32.00 -28.79
CA LYS A 219 2.93 30.61 -29.10
C LYS A 219 3.90 29.60 -28.50
N ARG A 220 5.21 29.88 -28.55
CA ARG A 220 6.24 29.02 -27.95
C ARG A 220 6.07 28.96 -26.44
N GLU A 221 5.81 30.08 -25.78
CA GLU A 221 5.59 30.16 -24.34
C GLU A 221 4.29 29.45 -23.93
N GLN A 222 3.22 29.55 -24.73
CA GLN A 222 2.00 28.78 -24.52
C GLN A 222 2.26 27.27 -24.63
N LEU A 223 2.94 26.84 -25.69
CA LEU A 223 3.32 25.43 -25.88
C LEU A 223 4.26 24.94 -24.78
N GLU A 224 5.18 25.77 -24.30
CA GLU A 224 6.10 25.44 -23.21
C GLU A 224 5.36 25.30 -21.87
N ARG A 225 4.37 26.16 -21.60
CA ARG A 225 3.46 26.01 -20.45
C ARG A 225 2.61 24.74 -20.56
N GLU A 226 2.10 24.40 -21.74
CA GLU A 226 1.35 23.16 -21.97
C GLU A 226 2.26 21.92 -21.82
N LEU A 227 3.49 21.97 -22.33
CA LEU A 227 4.50 20.92 -22.14
C LEU A 227 4.89 20.77 -20.67
N GLU A 228 5.01 21.85 -19.91
CA GLU A 228 5.30 21.80 -18.49
C GLU A 228 4.14 21.21 -17.68
N VAL A 229 2.89 21.57 -18.02
CA VAL A 229 1.70 20.99 -17.40
C VAL A 229 1.58 19.50 -17.73
N THR A 230 1.87 19.10 -18.97
CA THR A 230 1.83 17.70 -19.39
C THR A 230 2.97 16.89 -18.77
N ARG A 231 4.18 17.46 -18.64
CA ARG A 231 5.30 16.87 -17.88
C ARG A 231 4.94 16.67 -16.41
N LYS A 232 4.38 17.66 -15.73
CA LYS A 232 3.91 17.51 -14.34
C LYS A 232 2.82 16.46 -14.20
N LYS A 233 1.89 16.38 -15.16
CA LYS A 233 0.87 15.31 -15.19
C LYS A 233 1.52 13.94 -15.40
N LEU A 234 2.52 13.84 -16.29
CA LEU A 234 3.27 12.62 -16.53
C LEU A 234 4.07 12.20 -15.29
N GLU A 235 4.78 13.11 -14.64
CA GLU A 235 5.50 12.86 -13.38
C GLU A 235 4.57 12.43 -12.24
N LYS A 236 3.39 13.03 -12.15
CA LYS A 236 2.37 12.60 -11.20
C LYS A 236 1.88 11.19 -11.53
N LYS A 237 1.68 10.89 -12.82
CA LYS A 237 1.27 9.55 -13.27
C LYS A 237 2.35 8.50 -13.12
N THR A 238 3.62 8.85 -13.29
CA THR A 238 4.74 7.93 -13.05
C THR A 238 4.93 7.67 -11.56
N LYS A 239 4.77 8.68 -10.69
CA LYS A 239 4.72 8.47 -9.24
C LYS A 239 3.54 7.58 -8.83
N GLU A 240 2.33 7.86 -9.33
CA GLU A 240 1.15 7.01 -9.10
C GLU A 240 1.37 5.58 -9.62
N PHE A 241 2.11 5.40 -10.72
CA PHE A 241 2.46 4.09 -11.26
C PHE A 241 3.45 3.35 -10.35
N ILE A 242 4.52 4.02 -9.92
CA ILE A 242 5.52 3.47 -8.98
C ILE A 242 4.86 3.10 -7.65
N ASP A 243 3.98 3.95 -7.11
CA ASP A 243 3.24 3.68 -5.88
C ASP A 243 2.31 2.47 -6.03
N LYS A 244 1.65 2.33 -7.18
CA LYS A 244 0.82 1.16 -7.50
C LYS A 244 1.65 -0.10 -7.72
N GLU A 245 2.81 0.00 -8.35
CA GLU A 245 3.73 -1.11 -8.56
C GLU A 245 4.35 -1.59 -7.24
N TYR A 246 4.72 -0.64 -6.36
CA TYR A 246 5.14 -0.94 -4.99
C TYR A 246 4.01 -1.59 -4.18
N ALA A 247 2.78 -1.04 -4.24
CA ALA A 247 1.62 -1.63 -3.57
C ALA A 247 1.29 -3.03 -4.12
N ALA A 248 1.45 -3.25 -5.43
CA ALA A 248 1.30 -4.56 -6.06
C ALA A 248 2.38 -5.54 -5.59
N ALA A 249 3.66 -5.12 -5.52
CA ALA A 249 4.75 -5.95 -5.01
C ALA A 249 4.55 -6.32 -3.53
N VAL A 250 4.11 -5.38 -2.70
CA VAL A 250 3.76 -5.62 -1.30
C VAL A 250 2.57 -6.58 -1.19
N SER A 251 1.54 -6.38 -2.02
CA SER A 251 0.37 -7.27 -2.07
C SER A 251 0.76 -8.68 -2.54
N GLN A 252 1.66 -8.80 -3.51
CA GLN A 252 2.17 -10.07 -4.03
C GLN A 252 3.05 -10.79 -3.00
N SER A 253 3.88 -10.05 -2.24
CA SER A 253 4.61 -10.59 -1.09
C SER A 253 3.64 -11.10 -0.03
N LYS A 254 2.57 -10.35 0.26
CA LYS A 254 1.55 -10.74 1.23
C LYS A 254 0.75 -11.95 0.76
N VAL A 255 0.40 -12.02 -0.52
CA VAL A 255 -0.20 -13.22 -1.15
C VAL A 255 0.75 -14.40 -1.02
N GLY A 256 2.04 -14.25 -1.32
CA GLY A 256 3.02 -15.33 -1.12
C GLY A 256 3.15 -15.80 0.33
N THR A 257 3.02 -14.90 1.31
CA THR A 257 2.96 -15.30 2.72
C THR A 257 1.66 -16.00 3.09
N LEU A 258 0.52 -15.55 2.54
CA LEU A 258 -0.79 -16.17 2.74
C LEU A 258 -0.88 -17.52 2.04
N GLU A 259 -0.26 -17.70 0.88
CA GLU A 259 -0.14 -18.97 0.17
C GLU A 259 0.71 -19.96 0.97
N LYS A 260 1.83 -19.52 1.56
CA LYS A 260 2.62 -20.36 2.49
C LYS A 260 1.79 -20.75 3.71
N GLN A 261 1.08 -19.81 4.33
CA GLN A 261 0.19 -20.09 5.45
C GLN A 261 -0.96 -21.03 5.06
N LEU A 262 -1.50 -20.92 3.84
CA LEU A 262 -2.55 -21.80 3.32
C LEU A 262 -2.02 -23.20 3.01
N VAL A 263 -0.78 -23.32 2.52
CA VAL A 263 -0.10 -24.61 2.35
C VAL A 263 0.14 -25.27 3.70
N ASP A 264 0.61 -24.52 4.70
CA ASP A 264 0.83 -25.04 6.04
C ASP A 264 -0.48 -25.38 6.75
N ALA A 265 -1.53 -24.56 6.58
CA ALA A 265 -2.87 -24.87 7.05
C ALA A 265 -3.45 -26.11 6.37
N LYS A 266 -3.23 -26.30 5.06
CA LYS A 266 -3.62 -27.52 4.33
C LYS A 266 -2.88 -28.75 4.85
N LYS A 267 -1.59 -28.64 5.20
CA LYS A 267 -0.86 -29.75 5.84
C LYS A 267 -1.44 -30.09 7.21
N ILE A 268 -1.81 -29.09 8.02
CA ILE A 268 -2.47 -29.29 9.31
C ILE A 268 -3.85 -29.91 9.14
N ILE A 269 -4.64 -29.45 8.17
CA ILE A 269 -5.96 -30.02 7.85
C ILE A 269 -5.80 -31.47 7.38
N ALA A 270 -4.84 -31.77 6.51
CA ALA A 270 -4.60 -33.14 6.04
C ALA A 270 -4.18 -34.08 7.20
N ALA A 271 -3.32 -33.59 8.11
CA ALA A 271 -2.95 -34.33 9.32
C ALA A 271 -4.15 -34.55 10.25
N ASN A 272 -5.01 -33.53 10.40
CA ASN A 272 -6.25 -33.64 11.18
C ASN A 272 -7.28 -34.57 10.51
N GLU A 273 -7.43 -34.54 9.19
CA GLU A 273 -8.29 -35.46 8.44
C GLU A 273 -7.81 -36.91 8.58
N GLN A 274 -6.50 -37.13 8.58
CA GLN A 274 -5.92 -38.45 8.82
C GLN A 274 -6.16 -38.91 10.27
N ALA A 275 -5.97 -38.03 11.25
CA ALA A 275 -6.29 -38.32 12.65
C ALA A 275 -7.79 -38.58 12.87
N VAL A 276 -8.67 -37.84 12.20
CA VAL A 276 -10.13 -38.05 12.23
C VAL A 276 -10.48 -39.38 11.57
N LYS A 277 -9.86 -39.75 10.44
CA LYS A 277 -10.04 -41.07 9.82
C LYS A 277 -9.61 -42.20 10.76
N GLU A 278 -8.48 -42.06 11.45
CA GLU A 278 -8.02 -43.03 12.46
C GLU A 278 -8.96 -43.12 13.68
N GLN A 279 -9.58 -42.01 14.09
CA GLN A 279 -10.59 -42.00 15.15
C GLN A 279 -11.91 -42.60 14.68
N MET A 280 -12.30 -42.36 13.43
CA MET A 280 -13.50 -42.95 12.83
C MET A 280 -13.36 -44.46 12.67
N THR A 281 -12.21 -44.97 12.25
CA THR A 281 -11.96 -46.43 12.20
C THR A 281 -11.93 -47.05 13.60
N LYS A 282 -11.38 -46.36 14.60
CA LYS A 282 -11.48 -46.78 16.01
C LYS A 282 -12.93 -46.79 16.50
N LYS A 283 -13.72 -45.78 16.14
CA LYS A 283 -15.16 -45.70 16.49
C LYS A 283 -15.95 -46.82 15.81
N GLU A 284 -15.71 -47.08 14.53
CA GLU A 284 -16.35 -48.19 13.79
C GLU A 284 -16.02 -49.55 14.41
N ASN A 285 -14.76 -49.77 14.80
CA ASN A 285 -14.36 -50.99 15.52
C ASN A 285 -15.04 -51.10 16.90
N LEU A 286 -15.15 -49.99 17.65
CA LEU A 286 -15.85 -49.95 18.93
C LEU A 286 -17.37 -50.17 18.78
N VAL A 287 -18.00 -49.61 17.75
CA VAL A 287 -19.42 -49.83 17.44
C VAL A 287 -19.65 -51.29 17.06
N SER A 288 -18.79 -51.88 16.23
CA SER A 288 -18.84 -53.30 15.87
C SER A 288 -18.71 -54.20 17.12
N MET A 289 -17.76 -53.92 18.01
CA MET A 289 -17.63 -54.64 19.28
C MET A 289 -18.86 -54.47 20.19
N LEU A 290 -19.48 -53.29 20.20
CA LEU A 290 -20.66 -53.00 20.99
C LEU A 290 -21.91 -53.69 20.42
N ASP A 291 -22.03 -53.80 19.11
CA ASP A 291 -23.08 -54.55 18.43
C ASP A 291 -22.90 -56.06 18.61
N GLU A 292 -21.67 -56.59 18.60
CA GLU A 292 -21.40 -57.98 18.98
C GLU A 292 -21.79 -58.26 20.45
N GLN A 293 -21.52 -57.34 21.37
CA GLN A 293 -21.93 -57.46 22.77
C GLN A 293 -23.45 -57.35 22.93
N LYS A 294 -24.12 -56.43 22.23
CA LYS A 294 -25.59 -56.35 22.19
C LYS A 294 -26.22 -57.63 21.65
N ASN A 295 -25.66 -58.20 20.58
CA ASN A 295 -26.17 -59.44 20.00
C ASN A 295 -26.01 -60.63 20.95
N LYS A 296 -24.90 -60.71 21.69
CA LYS A 296 -24.71 -61.72 22.76
C LYS A 296 -25.71 -61.52 23.90
N THR A 297 -25.94 -60.27 24.32
CA THR A 297 -26.88 -59.93 25.38
C THR A 297 -28.33 -60.24 24.99
N ASN A 298 -28.71 -59.95 23.74
CA ASN A 298 -30.03 -60.25 23.20
C ASN A 298 -30.27 -61.76 23.12
N LYS A 299 -29.28 -62.55 22.68
CA LYS A 299 -29.37 -64.03 22.69
C LYS A 299 -29.60 -64.58 24.08
N VAL A 300 -28.84 -64.11 25.07
CA VAL A 300 -29.04 -64.51 26.48
C VAL A 300 -30.42 -64.10 26.99
N SER A 301 -30.93 -62.94 26.57
CA SER A 301 -32.29 -62.49 26.94
C SER A 301 -33.39 -63.33 26.31
N GLU A 302 -33.21 -63.78 25.07
CA GLU A 302 -34.15 -64.67 24.38
C GLU A 302 -34.14 -66.07 25.01
N GLU A 303 -32.96 -66.62 25.33
CA GLU A 303 -32.82 -67.89 26.05
C GLU A 303 -33.49 -67.84 27.43
N LEU A 304 -33.35 -66.73 28.18
CA LEU A 304 -34.07 -66.52 29.45
C LEU A 304 -35.58 -66.45 29.27
N ARG A 305 -36.07 -65.84 28.18
CA ARG A 305 -37.50 -65.73 27.88
C ARG A 305 -38.10 -67.07 27.50
N GLU A 306 -37.36 -67.90 26.74
CA GLU A 306 -37.77 -69.26 26.41
C GLU A 306 -37.82 -70.16 27.65
N LEU A 307 -36.83 -70.06 28.54
CA LEU A 307 -36.82 -70.76 29.83
C LEU A 307 -38.00 -70.36 30.72
N GLU A 308 -38.35 -69.06 30.79
CA GLU A 308 -39.54 -68.60 31.52
C GLU A 308 -40.85 -69.17 30.94
N ILE A 309 -40.98 -69.25 29.61
CA ILE A 309 -42.16 -69.83 28.96
C ILE A 309 -42.26 -71.33 29.25
N VAL A 310 -41.14 -72.05 29.21
CA VAL A 310 -41.10 -73.49 29.55
C VAL A 310 -41.47 -73.71 31.03
N GLN A 311 -40.96 -72.87 31.93
CA GLN A 311 -41.29 -72.95 33.36
C GLN A 311 -42.78 -72.67 33.62
N LYS A 312 -43.37 -71.68 32.94
CA LYS A 312 -44.82 -71.41 33.05
C LYS A 312 -45.66 -72.58 32.51
N LYS A 313 -45.27 -73.20 31.40
CA LYS A 313 -45.97 -74.37 30.85
C LYS A 313 -45.90 -75.58 31.78
N SER A 314 -44.75 -75.87 32.40
CA SER A 314 -44.62 -76.99 33.34
C SER A 314 -45.43 -76.77 34.63
N VAL A 315 -45.54 -75.54 35.11
CA VAL A 315 -46.40 -75.16 36.26
C VAL A 315 -47.88 -75.40 35.96
N VAL A 316 -48.35 -75.03 34.76
CA VAL A 316 -49.73 -75.25 34.34
C VAL A 316 -50.05 -76.74 34.22
N GLU A 317 -49.18 -77.53 33.61
CA GLU A 317 -49.35 -78.99 33.52
C GLU A 317 -49.36 -79.67 34.89
N ARG A 318 -48.46 -79.28 35.81
CA ARG A 318 -48.48 -79.80 37.18
C ARG A 318 -49.80 -79.52 37.90
N ASN A 319 -50.34 -78.30 37.78
CA ASN A 319 -51.61 -77.93 38.39
C ASN A 319 -52.80 -78.68 37.75
N ARG A 320 -52.74 -78.97 36.44
CA ARG A 320 -53.75 -79.77 35.74
C ARG A 320 -53.75 -81.23 36.22
N LEU A 321 -52.58 -81.85 36.34
CA LEU A 321 -52.43 -83.21 36.83
C LEU A 321 -52.88 -83.36 38.30
N GLU A 322 -52.61 -82.36 39.16
CA GLU A 322 -53.15 -82.34 40.53
C GLU A 322 -54.68 -82.25 40.56
N SER A 323 -55.28 -81.46 39.67
CA SER A 323 -56.75 -81.39 39.57
C SER A 323 -57.37 -82.67 39.03
N GLU A 324 -56.71 -83.38 38.11
CA GLU A 324 -57.20 -84.66 37.57
C GLU A 324 -57.08 -85.78 38.61
N LYS A 325 -55.98 -85.82 39.37
CA LYS A 325 -55.80 -86.75 40.51
C LYS A 325 -56.92 -86.58 41.55
N ALA A 326 -57.24 -85.34 41.94
CA ALA A 326 -58.28 -85.05 42.92
C ALA A 326 -59.70 -85.42 42.44
N LYS A 327 -59.96 -85.44 41.12
CA LYS A 327 -61.24 -85.87 40.54
C LYS A 327 -61.34 -87.40 40.51
N LEU A 328 -60.26 -88.10 40.18
CA LEU A 328 -60.20 -89.56 40.16
C LEU A 328 -60.36 -90.18 41.55
N GLU A 329 -59.75 -89.58 42.59
CA GLU A 329 -59.91 -90.06 43.98
C GLU A 329 -61.35 -89.94 44.48
N ARG A 330 -62.09 -88.88 44.10
CA ARG A 330 -63.52 -88.72 44.45
C ARG A 330 -64.43 -89.69 43.69
N SER A 331 -64.12 -89.96 42.42
CA SER A 331 -64.91 -90.88 41.59
C SER A 331 -64.75 -92.34 42.05
N LEU A 332 -63.56 -92.73 42.53
CA LEU A 332 -63.30 -94.08 43.04
C LEU A 332 -64.06 -94.36 44.35
N GLU A 333 -64.20 -93.35 45.20
CA GLU A 333 -64.94 -93.45 46.48
C GLU A 333 -66.47 -93.51 46.26
N SER A 334 -67.00 -92.80 45.24
CA SER A 334 -68.42 -92.88 44.88
C SER A 334 -68.81 -94.20 44.23
N GLU A 335 -67.94 -94.76 43.38
CA GLU A 335 -68.14 -96.07 42.73
C GLU A 335 -68.18 -97.21 43.75
N ARG A 336 -67.30 -97.23 44.75
CA ARG A 336 -67.29 -98.26 45.81
C ARG A 336 -68.58 -98.28 46.65
N LYS A 337 -69.25 -97.12 46.83
CA LYS A 337 -70.56 -97.03 47.50
C LYS A 337 -71.76 -97.30 46.58
N ALA A 338 -71.57 -97.31 45.26
CA ALA A 338 -72.62 -97.62 44.28
C ALA A 338 -72.69 -99.12 43.97
N VAL A 339 -71.55 -99.82 43.89
CA VAL A 339 -71.49 -101.26 43.60
C VAL A 339 -72.16 -102.12 44.68
N LEU A 340 -72.10 -101.72 45.95
CA LEU A 340 -72.79 -102.44 47.04
C LEU A 340 -74.33 -102.28 47.00
N ARG A 341 -74.84 -101.23 46.35
CA ARG A 341 -76.29 -100.97 46.20
C ARG A 341 -76.86 -101.58 44.92
N HIS A 342 -76.05 -101.73 43.87
CA HIS A 342 -76.48 -102.31 42.61
C HIS A 342 -76.53 -103.85 42.59
N GLN A 343 -75.94 -104.54 43.58
CA GLN A 343 -76.12 -105.99 43.74
C GLN A 343 -77.48 -106.39 44.35
N GLN A 344 -78.28 -105.45 44.90
CA GLN A 344 -79.58 -105.75 45.53
C GLN A 344 -80.81 -105.31 44.72
N LEU A 345 -80.65 -104.62 43.57
CA LEU A 345 -81.79 -104.06 42.80
C LEU A 345 -81.93 -104.59 41.37
N VAL A 346 -81.00 -105.40 40.88
CA VAL A 346 -81.04 -105.91 39.49
C VAL A 346 -81.88 -107.19 39.34
N GLU A 347 -82.26 -107.85 40.43
CA GLU A 347 -83.23 -108.95 40.39
C GLU A 347 -84.70 -108.48 40.18
N ASP A 348 -85.02 -107.20 40.42
CA ASP A 348 -86.44 -106.78 40.52
C ASP A 348 -87.03 -106.02 39.32
N ALA A 349 -86.27 -105.63 38.29
CA ALA A 349 -86.83 -104.75 37.24
C ALA A 349 -86.57 -105.20 35.80
N ASN A 350 -86.68 -106.50 35.58
CA ASN A 350 -86.77 -107.17 34.28
C ASN A 350 -88.10 -106.88 33.52
N ALA A 351 -88.68 -105.69 33.66
CA ALA A 351 -89.96 -105.37 33.03
C ALA A 351 -90.12 -103.86 32.81
N SER A 352 -89.72 -103.37 31.62
CA SER A 352 -90.53 -102.47 30.78
C SER A 352 -89.68 -101.56 29.88
N THR A 353 -89.59 -101.97 28.60
CA THR A 353 -89.66 -101.13 27.38
C THR A 353 -88.58 -100.07 27.07
N ARG A 354 -87.76 -100.29 26.03
CA ARG A 354 -87.97 -100.02 24.57
C ARG A 354 -87.75 -98.55 24.19
N LEU A 355 -86.68 -98.23 23.47
CA LEU A 355 -86.57 -98.24 21.98
C LEU A 355 -87.44 -97.18 21.29
N SER A 356 -86.87 -95.99 21.04
CA SER A 356 -87.23 -95.14 19.89
C SER A 356 -86.23 -93.99 19.71
N ASN A 357 -85.72 -93.85 18.48
CA ASN A 357 -85.14 -92.65 17.85
C ASN A 357 -83.62 -92.60 17.62
N GLU A 358 -83.22 -93.22 16.50
CA GLU A 358 -82.03 -92.87 15.72
C GLU A 358 -82.43 -92.57 14.26
N ALA A 359 -81.74 -91.59 13.67
CA ALA A 359 -81.40 -91.49 12.24
C ALA A 359 -82.37 -90.82 11.24
N VAL A 360 -82.46 -89.49 11.25
CA VAL A 360 -82.73 -88.69 10.03
C VAL A 360 -81.90 -87.40 10.02
N GLN A 361 -80.67 -87.40 9.53
CA GLN A 361 -80.09 -86.28 8.74
C GLN A 361 -78.57 -86.34 8.72
N SER A 362 -78.06 -87.03 7.71
CA SER A 362 -76.76 -86.70 7.17
C SER A 362 -76.83 -86.83 5.66
N LEU A 363 -76.53 -85.72 4.97
CA LEU A 363 -75.78 -85.69 3.71
C LEU A 363 -76.59 -86.04 2.44
N LYS A 364 -76.47 -85.40 1.28
CA LYS A 364 -75.41 -84.62 0.62
C LYS A 364 -76.04 -84.06 -0.68
N LYS A 365 -75.81 -82.80 -1.06
CA LYS A 365 -74.76 -82.32 -2.00
C LYS A 365 -74.78 -82.96 -3.39
N GLU A 366 -74.84 -82.09 -4.40
CA GLU A 366 -74.16 -82.11 -5.72
C GLU A 366 -74.90 -81.07 -6.59
N ILE A 367 -74.55 -79.79 -6.63
CA ILE A 367 -73.40 -79.21 -7.36
C ILE A 367 -72.87 -80.16 -8.44
N ASP A 368 -73.02 -79.72 -9.69
CA ASP A 368 -72.37 -80.22 -10.90
C ASP A 368 -73.04 -81.31 -11.72
N MET A 369 -74.26 -81.02 -12.18
CA MET A 369 -74.65 -81.37 -13.56
C MET A 369 -75.04 -80.13 -14.36
N MET A 370 -74.01 -79.36 -14.68
CA MET A 370 -73.71 -78.82 -16.01
C MET A 370 -74.86 -78.79 -17.03
N ARG A 371 -75.05 -77.59 -17.59
CA ARG A 371 -75.43 -77.37 -19.00
C ARG A 371 -76.87 -77.75 -19.38
N LYS A 372 -77.80 -76.86 -19.04
CA LYS A 372 -78.98 -76.54 -19.88
C LYS A 372 -79.69 -75.28 -19.40
N ARG A 373 -79.06 -74.11 -19.60
CA ARG A 373 -79.75 -72.80 -19.54
C ARG A 373 -79.40 -71.88 -20.72
N GLU A 374 -78.87 -72.45 -21.80
CA GLU A 374 -78.53 -71.75 -23.04
C GLU A 374 -79.24 -72.32 -24.30
N ASP A 375 -80.12 -73.32 -24.13
CA ASP A 375 -81.00 -73.85 -25.21
C ASP A 375 -82.48 -73.70 -24.82
N GLN A 376 -82.87 -72.47 -24.51
CA GLN A 376 -84.22 -71.99 -24.84
C GLN A 376 -84.04 -70.85 -25.85
N LEU A 377 -83.46 -71.19 -26.99
CA LEU A 377 -83.67 -70.45 -28.22
C LEU A 377 -85.17 -70.39 -28.46
N THR A 378 -85.70 -69.20 -28.23
CA THR A 378 -86.68 -68.54 -29.11
C THR A 378 -87.71 -69.44 -29.77
N LYS A 379 -88.94 -69.18 -29.33
CA LYS A 379 -90.23 -69.39 -30.02
C LYS A 379 -90.84 -70.76 -29.71
N GLU A 380 -92.07 -70.83 -29.23
CA GLU A 380 -93.16 -69.88 -29.35
C GLU A 380 -94.23 -70.37 -28.39
N ILE A 381 -94.93 -69.43 -27.74
CA ILE A 381 -96.36 -69.56 -27.47
C ILE A 381 -96.74 -70.56 -26.36
N ILE A 382 -97.19 -69.94 -25.25
CA ILE A 382 -98.24 -70.43 -24.32
C ILE A 382 -97.75 -71.17 -23.07
N LEU A 383 -97.47 -70.35 -22.05
CA LEU A 383 -98.16 -70.50 -20.77
C LEU A 383 -99.67 -70.29 -21.01
N LEU A 384 -100.48 -71.29 -20.59
CA LEU A 384 -101.94 -71.30 -20.43
C LEU A 384 -102.85 -71.87 -21.56
N LYS A 385 -102.43 -73.01 -22.10
CA LYS A 385 -103.17 -74.29 -22.02
C LYS A 385 -102.12 -75.29 -21.52
N ARG A 386 -102.26 -76.01 -20.43
CA ARG A 386 -103.46 -76.40 -19.70
C ARG A 386 -102.93 -77.04 -18.42
N GLU A 387 -103.45 -76.62 -17.27
CA GLU A 387 -103.58 -77.54 -16.15
C GLU A 387 -104.25 -78.81 -16.68
N ASN A 388 -103.52 -79.92 -16.66
CA ASN A 388 -104.14 -81.23 -16.75
C ASN A 388 -103.74 -82.01 -15.50
N GLY A 389 -104.29 -81.54 -14.39
CA GLY A 389 -104.61 -82.39 -13.25
C GLY A 389 -105.72 -83.34 -13.66
N LEU A 390 -105.30 -84.49 -14.19
CA LEU A 390 -105.83 -85.81 -13.85
C LEU A 390 -107.35 -85.94 -13.64
N HIS A 391 -108.01 -86.42 -14.69
CA HIS A 391 -108.69 -87.71 -14.61
C HIS A 391 -108.41 -88.53 -15.86
N LEU A 392 -107.40 -89.40 -15.75
CA LEU A 392 -107.38 -90.71 -16.38
C LEU A 392 -107.80 -91.71 -15.30
N GLY A 393 -108.70 -92.64 -15.61
CA GLY A 393 -108.84 -93.87 -14.83
C GLY A 393 -110.24 -94.24 -14.36
N LYS A 394 -110.96 -94.98 -15.21
CA LYS A 394 -111.51 -96.33 -14.95
C LYS A 394 -112.14 -96.78 -16.29
N ILE A 395 -111.46 -97.60 -17.09
CA ILE A 395 -111.37 -99.07 -16.96
C ILE A 395 -112.75 -99.73 -16.84
N HIS A 396 -113.09 -100.34 -17.99
CA HIS A 396 -113.63 -101.68 -18.20
C HIS A 396 -115.11 -102.03 -17.96
N GLU A 397 -115.58 -102.66 -19.04
CA GLU A 397 -116.34 -103.90 -19.09
C GLU A 397 -117.81 -103.90 -18.72
N LYS A 398 -118.52 -104.05 -19.84
CA LYS A 398 -119.53 -105.06 -20.11
C LYS A 398 -120.95 -104.75 -19.70
N ASP A 399 -121.76 -105.15 -20.68
CA ASP A 399 -123.09 -105.67 -20.54
C ASP A 399 -124.25 -104.65 -20.52
N LYS A 400 -124.78 -104.54 -21.74
CA LYS A 400 -126.09 -105.11 -22.10
C LYS A 400 -127.29 -104.16 -22.04
N MET A 401 -127.99 -104.22 -23.17
CA MET A 401 -129.44 -104.07 -23.38
C MET A 401 -129.92 -102.63 -23.63
N VAL A 402 -130.26 -102.28 -24.89
CA VAL A 402 -131.64 -102.39 -25.51
C VAL A 402 -132.37 -101.05 -25.34
N LYS A 403 -133.06 -100.41 -26.29
CA LYS A 403 -133.73 -100.71 -27.58
C LYS A 403 -134.09 -99.33 -28.21
N LYS A 404 -134.34 -99.10 -29.51
CA LYS A 404 -135.07 -99.87 -30.56
C LYS A 404 -134.71 -99.20 -31.91
N THR A 405 -134.00 -99.86 -32.85
CA THR A 405 -134.48 -100.63 -34.04
C THR A 405 -135.24 -99.78 -35.08
N GLY A 406 -135.14 -100.01 -36.40
CA GLY A 406 -134.57 -101.12 -37.14
C GLY A 406 -135.01 -101.06 -38.62
N ASP A 407 -134.48 -102.01 -39.38
CA ASP A 407 -134.57 -102.22 -40.82
C ASP A 407 -136.00 -102.36 -41.39
N ASP A 408 -136.14 -102.17 -42.71
CA ASP A 408 -136.50 -103.28 -43.61
C ASP A 408 -136.32 -102.96 -45.10
N LEU A 409 -135.55 -103.82 -45.78
CA LEU A 409 -135.64 -104.13 -47.20
C LEU A 409 -136.99 -104.81 -47.53
N ARG A 410 -137.47 -104.71 -48.78
CA ARG A 410 -137.74 -105.86 -49.69
C ARG A 410 -138.44 -105.48 -51.02
N TYR A 411 -137.68 -105.58 -52.11
CA TYR A 411 -137.89 -106.43 -53.31
C TYR A 411 -139.28 -106.58 -53.98
N ASN A 412 -139.41 -105.96 -55.16
CA ASN A 412 -139.96 -106.39 -56.48
C ASN A 412 -141.40 -106.92 -56.71
N GLU A 413 -141.96 -106.35 -57.80
CA GLU A 413 -142.65 -106.97 -58.96
C GLU A 413 -144.16 -107.34 -58.98
N GLN A 414 -144.87 -106.58 -59.84
CA GLN A 414 -145.69 -106.98 -61.01
C GLN A 414 -147.09 -107.65 -60.92
N VAL A 415 -148.04 -106.95 -61.59
CA VAL A 415 -148.93 -107.39 -62.71
C VAL A 415 -150.37 -107.89 -62.45
N ILE A 416 -151.33 -107.02 -62.81
CA ILE A 416 -152.50 -107.08 -63.75
C ILE A 416 -153.46 -108.30 -63.79
N ALA A 417 -154.79 -108.02 -63.83
CA ALA A 417 -155.76 -108.37 -64.91
C ALA A 417 -157.22 -108.57 -64.37
N SER A 418 -158.22 -107.73 -64.73
CA SER A 418 -159.20 -107.87 -65.85
C SER A 418 -160.39 -108.83 -65.52
N LEU A 419 -161.69 -108.65 -65.83
CA LEU A 419 -162.45 -107.86 -66.83
C LEU A 419 -163.98 -108.02 -66.59
N GLY A 420 -164.83 -107.17 -67.21
CA GLY A 420 -166.19 -107.52 -67.66
C GLY A 420 -167.37 -106.60 -67.23
N LYS A 421 -168.28 -106.08 -68.06
CA LYS A 421 -168.32 -105.47 -69.40
C LYS A 421 -169.80 -105.12 -69.69
N GLU A 422 -170.07 -103.86 -70.02
CA GLU A 422 -171.09 -103.29 -70.93
C GLU A 422 -172.52 -103.89 -71.02
N LEU A 423 -173.55 -103.14 -70.57
CA LEU A 423 -174.82 -102.91 -71.33
C LEU A 423 -175.80 -101.89 -70.67
N SER A 424 -175.42 -100.60 -70.51
CA SER A 424 -176.41 -99.57 -70.11
C SER A 424 -176.18 -98.18 -70.75
N ASP A 425 -175.48 -98.14 -71.89
CA ASP A 425 -175.08 -96.95 -72.66
C ASP A 425 -176.23 -96.17 -73.35
N ALA A 426 -177.39 -95.94 -72.73
CA ALA A 426 -178.45 -95.15 -73.38
C ALA A 426 -179.13 -94.08 -72.53
N THR A 427 -178.87 -94.01 -71.23
CA THR A 427 -179.27 -92.87 -70.37
C THR A 427 -178.13 -91.88 -70.12
N ASP A 428 -176.96 -92.16 -70.71
CA ASP A 428 -175.68 -91.48 -70.52
C ASP A 428 -175.49 -90.21 -71.40
N ALA A 429 -176.52 -89.78 -72.14
CA ALA A 429 -176.39 -88.66 -73.09
C ALA A 429 -176.88 -87.29 -72.58
N MET A 430 -177.86 -87.22 -71.67
CA MET A 430 -178.43 -85.93 -71.23
C MET A 430 -177.84 -85.40 -69.92
N ALA A 431 -177.26 -86.26 -69.08
CA ALA A 431 -176.54 -85.84 -67.87
C ALA A 431 -175.13 -85.26 -68.15
N LYS A 432 -174.51 -85.60 -69.29
CA LYS A 432 -173.16 -85.13 -69.67
C LYS A 432 -173.09 -83.67 -70.14
N GLN A 433 -174.22 -83.05 -70.52
CA GLN A 433 -174.20 -81.64 -70.97
C GLN A 433 -174.19 -80.65 -69.79
N VAL A 434 -174.74 -81.00 -68.62
CA VAL A 434 -174.80 -80.10 -67.44
C VAL A 434 -173.52 -80.14 -66.60
N SER A 435 -172.79 -81.26 -66.57
CA SER A 435 -171.52 -81.35 -65.83
C SER A 435 -170.34 -80.67 -66.54
N PHE A 436 -170.41 -80.51 -67.87
CA PHE A 436 -169.34 -79.86 -68.64
C PHE A 436 -169.32 -78.33 -68.42
N THR A 437 -170.48 -77.69 -68.24
CA THR A 437 -170.57 -76.24 -68.03
C THR A 437 -170.00 -75.81 -66.66
N LEU A 438 -170.20 -76.62 -65.61
CA LEU A 438 -169.68 -76.36 -64.25
C LEU A 438 -168.15 -76.54 -64.13
N ARG A 439 -167.54 -77.37 -64.97
CA ARG A 439 -166.08 -77.58 -64.98
C ARG A 439 -165.32 -76.38 -65.56
N LEU A 440 -165.87 -75.76 -66.61
CA LEU A 440 -165.24 -74.60 -67.28
C LEU A 440 -165.29 -73.32 -66.42
N GLU A 441 -166.33 -73.14 -65.60
CA GLU A 441 -166.38 -72.02 -64.63
C GLU A 441 -165.36 -72.20 -63.50
N GLY A 442 -165.16 -73.44 -63.01
CA GLY A 442 -164.11 -73.75 -62.01
C GLY A 442 -162.68 -73.57 -62.52
N GLU A 443 -162.41 -73.88 -63.80
CA GLU A 443 -161.10 -73.64 -64.43
C GLU A 443 -160.81 -72.13 -64.62
N CYS A 444 -161.83 -71.31 -64.92
CA CYS A 444 -161.67 -69.86 -65.02
C CYS A 444 -161.36 -69.20 -63.67
N ASP A 445 -161.99 -69.65 -62.58
CA ASP A 445 -161.74 -69.11 -61.24
C ASP A 445 -160.40 -69.60 -60.65
N GLY A 446 -159.96 -70.81 -60.99
CA GLY A 446 -158.61 -71.30 -60.64
C GLY A 446 -157.49 -70.47 -61.29
N LEU A 447 -157.63 -70.11 -62.57
CA LEU A 447 -156.67 -69.24 -63.27
C LEU A 447 -156.68 -67.81 -62.70
N ARG A 448 -157.84 -67.26 -62.33
CA ARG A 448 -157.92 -65.97 -61.63
C ARG A 448 -157.17 -66.00 -60.29
N HIS A 449 -157.30 -67.07 -59.52
CA HIS A 449 -156.62 -67.21 -58.24
C HIS A 449 -155.08 -67.28 -58.40
N GLN A 450 -154.59 -68.07 -59.37
CA GLN A 450 -153.16 -68.14 -59.69
C GLN A 450 -152.57 -66.80 -60.13
N VAL A 451 -153.31 -65.99 -60.89
CA VAL A 451 -152.89 -64.63 -61.27
C VAL A 451 -152.82 -63.72 -60.05
N THR A 452 -153.81 -63.76 -59.15
CA THR A 452 -153.78 -62.97 -57.92
C THR A 452 -152.65 -63.39 -56.96
N GLU A 453 -152.38 -64.68 -56.84
CA GLU A 453 -151.32 -65.21 -55.97
C GLU A 453 -149.93 -64.90 -56.54
N SER A 454 -149.74 -65.01 -57.86
CA SER A 454 -148.52 -64.60 -58.54
C SER A 454 -148.27 -63.10 -58.41
N ARG A 455 -149.32 -62.28 -58.50
CA ARG A 455 -149.23 -60.83 -58.29
C ARG A 455 -148.86 -60.47 -56.86
N ALA A 456 -149.45 -61.13 -55.86
CA ALA A 456 -149.09 -60.95 -54.46
C ALA A 456 -147.65 -61.38 -54.16
N SER A 457 -147.17 -62.46 -54.79
CA SER A 457 -145.77 -62.90 -54.69
C SER A 457 -144.81 -61.86 -55.29
N TYR A 458 -145.14 -61.30 -56.46
CA TYR A 458 -144.35 -60.23 -57.08
C TYR A 458 -144.28 -58.97 -56.19
N GLU A 459 -145.40 -58.54 -55.61
CA GLU A 459 -145.42 -57.39 -54.68
C GLU A 459 -144.54 -57.62 -53.45
N ARG A 460 -144.56 -58.83 -52.85
CA ARG A 460 -143.65 -59.18 -51.76
C ARG A 460 -142.19 -59.12 -52.17
N ILE A 461 -141.83 -59.66 -53.33
CA ILE A 461 -140.44 -59.62 -53.84
C ILE A 461 -140.01 -58.18 -54.10
N MET A 462 -140.89 -57.34 -54.64
CA MET A 462 -140.61 -55.92 -54.86
C MET A 462 -140.41 -55.14 -53.56
N ASP A 463 -141.19 -55.44 -52.51
CA ASP A 463 -141.01 -54.82 -51.21
C ASP A 463 -139.76 -55.35 -50.49
N GLU A 464 -139.42 -56.64 -50.61
CA GLU A 464 -138.13 -57.17 -50.16
C GLU A 464 -136.96 -56.52 -50.90
N LEU A 465 -137.07 -56.29 -52.22
CA LEU A 465 -136.07 -55.58 -53.01
C LEU A 465 -135.88 -54.15 -52.51
N LYS A 466 -136.96 -53.42 -52.23
CA LYS A 466 -136.87 -52.07 -51.63
C LYS A 466 -136.20 -52.08 -50.26
N ILE A 467 -136.52 -53.07 -49.42
CA ILE A 467 -135.88 -53.23 -48.10
C ILE A 467 -134.38 -53.49 -48.27
N ARG A 468 -133.99 -54.37 -49.21
CA ARG A 468 -132.59 -54.65 -49.52
C ARG A 468 -131.88 -53.43 -50.12
N ASP A 469 -132.51 -52.68 -51.01
CA ASP A 469 -131.95 -51.44 -51.56
C ASP A 469 -131.73 -50.38 -50.47
N ASN A 470 -132.65 -50.27 -49.51
CA ASN A 470 -132.46 -49.37 -48.36
C ASN A 470 -131.31 -49.85 -47.47
N GLN A 471 -131.20 -51.16 -47.18
CA GLN A 471 -130.06 -51.71 -46.43
C GLN A 471 -128.72 -51.48 -47.15
N VAL A 472 -128.69 -51.58 -48.48
CA VAL A 472 -127.50 -51.30 -49.28
C VAL A 472 -127.12 -49.82 -49.20
N LYS A 473 -128.09 -48.90 -49.24
CA LYS A 473 -127.85 -47.47 -49.07
C LYS A 473 -127.35 -47.13 -47.67
N ASP A 474 -127.95 -47.71 -46.63
CA ASP A 474 -127.51 -47.51 -45.24
C ASP A 474 -126.08 -48.03 -45.05
N LEU A 475 -125.76 -49.22 -45.57
CA LEU A 475 -124.40 -49.76 -45.53
C LEU A 475 -123.41 -48.90 -46.33
N ALA A 476 -123.79 -48.43 -47.52
CA ALA A 476 -122.96 -47.52 -48.31
C ALA A 476 -122.69 -46.20 -47.56
N TYR A 477 -123.70 -45.65 -46.89
CA TYR A 477 -123.54 -44.46 -46.06
C TYR A 477 -122.60 -44.71 -44.87
N THR A 478 -122.74 -45.85 -44.17
CA THR A 478 -121.82 -46.21 -43.09
C THR A 478 -120.39 -46.44 -43.58
N ILE A 479 -120.21 -46.95 -44.80
CA ILE A 479 -118.87 -47.11 -45.41
C ILE A 479 -118.28 -45.73 -45.70
N GLU A 480 -119.05 -44.83 -46.30
CA GLU A 480 -118.61 -43.46 -46.58
C GLU A 480 -118.23 -42.71 -45.29
N GLU A 481 -119.06 -42.80 -44.24
CA GLU A 481 -118.75 -42.25 -42.92
C GLU A 481 -117.44 -42.84 -42.36
N LEU A 482 -117.27 -44.17 -42.38
CA LEU A 482 -116.04 -44.80 -41.91
C LEU A 482 -114.81 -44.41 -42.74
N GLU A 483 -114.96 -44.24 -44.06
CA GLU A 483 -113.89 -43.76 -44.94
C GLU A 483 -113.49 -42.31 -44.60
N THR A 484 -114.46 -41.44 -44.31
CA THR A 484 -114.17 -40.07 -43.84
C THR A 484 -113.43 -40.09 -42.50
N VAL A 485 -113.87 -40.89 -41.53
CA VAL A 485 -113.20 -41.04 -40.23
C VAL A 485 -111.77 -41.58 -40.38
N ILE A 486 -111.57 -42.59 -41.24
CA ILE A 486 -110.22 -43.12 -41.52
C ILE A 486 -109.34 -42.03 -42.14
N GLN A 487 -109.89 -41.20 -43.02
CA GLN A 487 -109.13 -40.12 -43.66
C GLN A 487 -108.77 -39.01 -42.66
N GLU A 488 -109.67 -38.64 -41.76
CA GLU A 488 -109.40 -37.70 -40.67
C GLU A 488 -108.31 -38.22 -39.73
N GLU A 489 -108.37 -39.50 -39.33
CA GLU A 489 -107.35 -40.10 -38.46
C GLU A 489 -105.99 -40.21 -39.16
N LYS A 490 -105.94 -40.50 -40.46
CA LYS A 490 -104.70 -40.44 -41.26
C LYS A 490 -104.11 -39.05 -41.27
N GLN A 491 -104.93 -38.00 -41.48
CA GLN A 491 -104.47 -36.62 -41.45
C GLN A 491 -103.90 -36.23 -40.09
N LYS A 492 -104.57 -36.61 -38.98
CA LYS A 492 -104.06 -36.37 -37.62
C LYS A 492 -102.73 -37.09 -37.39
N HIS A 493 -102.60 -38.34 -37.81
CA HIS A 493 -101.36 -39.09 -37.67
C HIS A 493 -100.22 -38.48 -38.51
N GLU A 494 -100.50 -38.04 -39.75
CA GLU A 494 -99.55 -37.32 -40.59
C GLU A 494 -99.08 -36.03 -39.91
N ALA A 495 -100.02 -35.24 -39.35
CA ALA A 495 -99.72 -34.02 -38.60
C ALA A 495 -98.83 -34.31 -37.37
N ILE A 496 -99.20 -35.28 -36.54
CA ILE A 496 -98.39 -35.70 -35.38
C ILE A 496 -96.99 -36.16 -35.82
N ARG A 497 -96.89 -36.88 -36.94
CA ARG A 497 -95.60 -37.31 -37.49
C ARG A 497 -94.75 -36.12 -37.93
N THR A 498 -95.36 -35.10 -38.55
CA THR A 498 -94.65 -33.87 -38.93
C THR A 498 -94.23 -33.06 -37.71
N GLU A 499 -95.07 -32.91 -36.70
CA GLU A 499 -94.74 -32.24 -35.43
C GLU A 499 -93.61 -32.97 -34.70
N ARG A 500 -93.67 -34.30 -34.63
CA ARG A 500 -92.58 -35.13 -34.07
C ARG A 500 -91.28 -34.92 -34.83
N ASN A 501 -91.32 -34.89 -36.17
CA ASN A 501 -90.11 -34.66 -36.96
C ASN A 501 -89.56 -33.24 -36.77
N ASN A 502 -90.42 -32.23 -36.65
CA ASN A 502 -90.03 -30.84 -36.40
C ASN A 502 -89.42 -30.66 -35.00
N THR A 503 -90.04 -31.23 -33.97
CA THR A 503 -89.52 -31.23 -32.61
C THR A 503 -88.20 -31.98 -32.49
N LEU A 504 -88.04 -33.13 -33.17
CA LEU A 504 -86.74 -33.83 -33.26
C LEU A 504 -85.68 -33.00 -33.97
N LYS A 505 -86.05 -32.22 -34.99
CA LYS A 505 -85.13 -31.31 -35.66
C LYS A 505 -84.70 -30.18 -34.73
N LEU A 506 -85.65 -29.52 -34.06
CA LEU A 506 -85.37 -28.49 -33.06
C LEU A 506 -84.46 -29.02 -31.96
N LEU A 507 -84.77 -30.20 -31.41
CA LEU A 507 -83.96 -30.82 -30.36
C LEU A 507 -82.52 -31.07 -30.82
N ARG A 508 -82.32 -31.53 -32.07
CA ARG A 508 -80.96 -31.70 -32.62
C ARG A 508 -80.23 -30.38 -32.80
N ASP A 509 -80.93 -29.32 -33.21
CA ASP A 509 -80.32 -28.01 -33.40
C ASP A 509 -79.95 -27.38 -32.05
N GLU A 510 -80.80 -27.49 -31.03
CA GLU A 510 -80.49 -27.10 -29.65
C GLU A 510 -79.32 -27.91 -29.08
N GLN A 511 -79.29 -29.24 -29.32
CA GLN A 511 -78.18 -30.08 -28.89
C GLN A 511 -76.85 -29.65 -29.51
N ARG A 512 -76.84 -29.30 -30.81
CA ARG A 512 -75.66 -28.76 -31.49
C ARG A 512 -75.23 -27.41 -30.92
N GLU A 513 -76.18 -26.58 -30.50
CA GLU A 513 -75.86 -25.29 -29.88
C GLU A 513 -75.29 -25.47 -28.47
N VAL A 514 -75.82 -26.41 -27.69
CA VAL A 514 -75.22 -26.82 -26.40
C VAL A 514 -73.78 -27.30 -26.62
N ASP A 515 -73.54 -28.18 -27.59
CA ASP A 515 -72.19 -28.69 -27.90
C ASP A 515 -71.23 -27.55 -28.31
N ARG A 516 -71.71 -26.55 -29.06
CA ARG A 516 -70.94 -25.35 -29.40
C ARG A 516 -70.59 -24.54 -28.16
N LEU A 517 -71.58 -24.21 -27.34
CA LEU A 517 -71.39 -23.44 -26.11
C LEU A 517 -70.47 -24.17 -25.12
N GLU A 518 -70.55 -25.49 -25.01
CA GLU A 518 -69.61 -26.29 -24.23
C GLU A 518 -68.18 -26.19 -24.76
N ASN A 519 -67.99 -26.24 -26.08
CA ASN A 519 -66.68 -26.10 -26.70
C ASN A 519 -66.12 -24.68 -26.52
N ASP A 520 -66.95 -23.66 -26.66
CA ASP A 520 -66.56 -22.27 -26.40
C ASP A 520 -66.19 -22.06 -24.94
N THR A 521 -66.96 -22.64 -24.01
CA THR A 521 -66.63 -22.62 -22.57
C THR A 521 -65.31 -23.34 -22.29
N LYS A 522 -65.02 -24.47 -22.96
CA LYS A 522 -63.72 -25.16 -22.85
C LYS A 522 -62.59 -24.29 -23.42
N ASN A 523 -62.80 -23.59 -24.52
CA ASN A 523 -61.81 -22.70 -25.12
C ASN A 523 -61.53 -21.49 -24.23
N LEU A 524 -62.56 -20.81 -23.74
CA LEU A 524 -62.44 -19.70 -22.78
C LEU A 524 -61.73 -20.14 -21.50
N ASN A 525 -62.02 -21.33 -20.97
CA ASN A 525 -61.30 -21.86 -19.81
C ASN A 525 -59.81 -22.11 -20.09
N ARG A 526 -59.45 -22.60 -21.28
CA ARG A 526 -58.03 -22.72 -21.69
C ARG A 526 -57.38 -21.35 -21.74
N GLU A 527 -58.05 -20.35 -22.29
CA GLU A 527 -57.55 -18.97 -22.39
C GLU A 527 -57.38 -18.33 -21.00
N ILE A 528 -58.35 -18.50 -20.10
CA ILE A 528 -58.25 -18.07 -18.70
C ILE A 528 -57.04 -18.73 -18.01
N ASN A 529 -56.83 -20.03 -18.22
CA ASN A 529 -55.68 -20.73 -17.62
C ASN A 529 -54.34 -20.24 -18.20
N ASN A 530 -54.28 -19.97 -19.50
CA ASN A 530 -53.11 -19.38 -20.14
C ASN A 530 -52.81 -17.99 -19.57
N LEU A 531 -53.82 -17.11 -19.48
CA LEU A 531 -53.68 -15.79 -18.89
C LEU A 531 -53.28 -15.86 -17.41
N ARG A 532 -53.82 -16.80 -16.64
CA ARG A 532 -53.39 -17.04 -15.24
C ARG A 532 -51.92 -17.47 -15.15
N SER A 533 -51.47 -18.34 -16.04
CA SER A 533 -50.06 -18.76 -16.12
C SER A 533 -49.15 -17.58 -16.50
N GLU A 534 -49.58 -16.75 -17.45
CA GLU A 534 -48.87 -15.52 -17.82
C GLU A 534 -48.80 -14.51 -16.67
N VAL A 535 -49.89 -14.32 -15.92
CA VAL A 535 -49.89 -13.46 -14.73
C VAL A 535 -48.92 -14.00 -13.69
N ALA A 536 -48.96 -15.31 -13.40
CA ALA A 536 -48.06 -15.92 -12.42
C ALA A 536 -46.57 -15.82 -12.83
N THR A 537 -46.26 -15.97 -14.12
CA THR A 537 -44.87 -15.81 -14.61
C THR A 537 -44.42 -14.35 -14.55
N ARG A 538 -45.29 -13.39 -14.91
CA ARG A 538 -45.00 -11.95 -14.76
C ARG A 538 -44.83 -11.57 -13.30
N ASP A 539 -45.68 -12.04 -12.39
CA ASP A 539 -45.55 -11.79 -10.95
C ASP A 539 -44.22 -12.34 -10.41
N SER A 540 -43.83 -13.55 -10.81
CA SER A 540 -42.53 -14.12 -10.44
C SER A 540 -41.36 -13.27 -10.96
N ALA A 541 -41.44 -12.76 -12.19
CA ALA A 541 -40.43 -11.86 -12.74
C ALA A 541 -40.36 -10.54 -11.97
N LEU A 542 -41.51 -9.96 -11.63
CA LEU A 542 -41.62 -8.71 -10.86
C LEU A 542 -41.04 -8.85 -9.45
N VAL A 543 -41.23 -10.01 -8.80
CA VAL A 543 -40.62 -10.30 -7.49
C VAL A 543 -39.10 -10.39 -7.60
N LYS A 544 -38.57 -11.04 -8.65
CA LYS A 544 -37.13 -11.11 -8.90
C LYS A 544 -36.54 -9.72 -9.15
N GLU A 545 -37.17 -8.93 -10.00
CA GLU A 545 -36.74 -7.56 -10.29
C GLU A 545 -36.76 -6.68 -9.03
N ASN A 546 -37.79 -6.79 -8.19
CA ASN A 546 -37.83 -6.09 -6.91
C ASN A 546 -36.71 -6.53 -5.95
N TYR A 547 -36.36 -7.81 -5.93
CA TYR A 547 -35.24 -8.31 -5.14
C TYR A 547 -33.90 -7.76 -5.64
N ASP A 548 -33.67 -7.79 -6.96
CA ASP A 548 -32.46 -7.26 -7.58
C ASP A 548 -32.34 -5.74 -7.37
N TYR A 549 -33.45 -5.00 -7.52
CA TYR A 549 -33.51 -3.57 -7.22
C TYR A 549 -33.14 -3.28 -5.76
N ARG A 550 -33.67 -4.04 -4.79
CA ARG A 550 -33.32 -3.87 -3.36
C ARG A 550 -31.85 -4.13 -3.11
N LYS A 551 -31.29 -5.18 -3.72
CA LYS A 551 -29.87 -5.52 -3.63
C LYS A 551 -28.99 -4.39 -4.18
N GLU A 552 -29.34 -3.87 -5.36
CA GLU A 552 -28.60 -2.77 -6.00
C GLU A 552 -28.73 -1.46 -5.22
N LYS A 553 -29.92 -1.17 -4.67
CA LYS A 553 -30.13 -0.03 -3.78
C LYS A 553 -29.24 -0.11 -2.53
N ALA A 554 -29.16 -1.28 -1.89
CA ALA A 554 -28.29 -1.50 -0.74
C ALA A 554 -26.80 -1.31 -1.11
N GLN A 555 -26.36 -1.81 -2.27
CA GLN A 555 -25.00 -1.57 -2.76
C GLN A 555 -24.73 -0.09 -3.02
N LYS A 556 -25.69 0.64 -3.60
CA LYS A 556 -25.57 2.09 -3.84
C LYS A 556 -25.45 2.86 -2.53
N GLU A 557 -26.21 2.50 -1.50
CA GLU A 557 -26.10 3.09 -0.16
C GLU A 557 -24.71 2.79 0.46
N MET A 558 -24.23 1.54 0.38
CA MET A 558 -22.88 1.19 0.82
C MET A 558 -21.78 1.99 0.10
N TYR A 559 -21.88 2.17 -1.22
CA TYR A 559 -20.92 2.98 -1.97
C TYR A 559 -21.02 4.46 -1.62
N ALA A 560 -22.22 4.98 -1.35
CA ALA A 560 -22.41 6.36 -0.90
C ALA A 560 -21.76 6.62 0.47
N ASP A 561 -21.88 5.67 1.40
CA ASP A 561 -21.23 5.73 2.71
C ASP A 561 -19.71 5.66 2.58
N GLU A 562 -19.18 4.77 1.73
CA GLU A 562 -17.74 4.65 1.49
C GLU A 562 -17.17 5.90 0.82
N ILE A 563 -17.88 6.48 -0.16
CA ILE A 563 -17.51 7.77 -0.76
C ILE A 563 -17.49 8.87 0.30
N SER A 564 -18.47 8.91 1.20
CA SER A 564 -18.53 9.91 2.27
C SER A 564 -17.39 9.74 3.27
N ARG A 565 -17.03 8.50 3.59
CA ARG A 565 -15.86 8.17 4.42
C ARG A 565 -14.56 8.62 3.76
N LEU A 566 -14.36 8.29 2.49
CA LEU A 566 -13.17 8.68 1.73
C LEU A 566 -13.04 10.20 1.59
N LYS A 567 -14.15 10.92 1.37
CA LYS A 567 -14.16 12.38 1.35
C LYS A 567 -13.72 12.98 2.68
N ARG A 568 -14.19 12.45 3.81
CA ARG A 568 -13.75 12.91 5.13
C ARG A 568 -12.26 12.65 5.36
N CYS A 569 -11.76 11.46 5.04
CA CYS A 569 -10.33 11.16 5.14
C CYS A 569 -9.47 12.07 4.23
N LEU A 570 -9.99 12.45 3.05
CA LEU A 570 -9.31 13.40 2.17
C LEU A 570 -9.21 14.78 2.83
N VAL A 571 -10.30 15.29 3.41
CA VAL A 571 -10.31 16.58 4.10
C VAL A 571 -9.35 16.57 5.30
N GLU A 572 -9.38 15.53 6.14
CA GLU A 572 -8.45 15.38 7.26
C GLU A 572 -6.97 15.34 6.80
N SER A 573 -6.70 14.68 5.68
CA SER A 573 -5.36 14.66 5.08
C SER A 573 -4.95 16.02 4.51
N GLU A 574 -5.88 16.76 3.90
CA GLU A 574 -5.64 18.11 3.38
C GLU A 574 -5.33 19.10 4.50
N GLU A 575 -6.08 19.04 5.61
CA GLU A 575 -5.81 19.82 6.83
C GLU A 575 -4.42 19.50 7.40
N SER A 576 -4.06 18.21 7.48
CA SER A 576 -2.73 17.78 7.93
C SER A 576 -1.60 18.27 7.02
N ILE A 577 -1.83 18.29 5.70
CA ILE A 577 -0.86 18.84 4.75
C ILE A 577 -0.70 20.35 4.97
N GLN A 578 -1.80 21.09 5.21
CA GLN A 578 -1.73 22.52 5.50
C GLN A 578 -0.96 22.82 6.79
N THR A 579 -1.17 22.03 7.86
CA THR A 579 -0.40 22.19 9.10
C THR A 579 1.09 21.96 8.85
N PHE A 580 1.47 20.89 8.13
CA PHE A 580 2.87 20.64 7.79
C PHE A 580 3.46 21.74 6.90
N GLN A 581 2.72 22.28 5.93
CA GLN A 581 3.18 23.40 5.12
C GLN A 581 3.38 24.68 5.93
N SER A 582 2.57 24.91 6.97
CA SER A 582 2.76 26.04 7.89
C SER A 582 4.02 25.86 8.74
N GLU A 583 4.29 24.63 9.20
CA GLU A 583 5.46 24.30 9.99
C GLU A 583 6.74 24.37 9.16
N VAL A 584 6.74 23.86 7.91
CA VAL A 584 7.85 24.02 6.97
C VAL A 584 8.16 25.50 6.71
N ARG A 585 7.14 26.35 6.57
CA ARG A 585 7.33 27.80 6.45
C ARG A 585 7.96 28.38 7.72
N HIS A 586 7.47 27.97 8.90
CA HIS A 586 8.02 28.44 10.17
C HIS A 586 9.48 28.03 10.36
N LEU A 587 9.80 26.75 10.14
CA LEU A 587 11.18 26.24 10.17
C LEU A 587 12.07 26.93 9.13
N GLY A 588 11.56 27.17 7.93
CA GLY A 588 12.26 27.94 6.90
C GLY A 588 12.62 29.36 7.35
N THR A 589 11.72 30.05 8.06
CA THR A 589 12.05 31.37 8.64
C THR A 589 13.05 31.28 9.79
N ALA A 590 13.00 30.22 10.60
CA ALA A 590 13.94 30.01 11.69
C ALA A 590 15.35 29.71 11.17
N ILE A 591 15.48 28.88 10.13
CA ILE A 591 16.75 28.60 9.47
C ILE A 591 17.37 29.88 8.90
N ARG A 592 16.58 30.70 8.19
CA ARG A 592 17.08 31.98 7.67
C ARG A 592 17.61 32.90 8.77
N LYS A 593 16.88 33.01 9.90
CA LYS A 593 17.34 33.78 11.05
C LYS A 593 18.66 33.23 11.62
N LEU A 594 18.79 31.91 11.71
CA LEU A 594 20.02 31.26 12.18
C LEU A 594 21.18 31.51 11.20
N ASP A 595 20.95 31.42 9.90
CA ASP A 595 21.95 31.71 8.86
C ASP A 595 22.40 33.18 8.94
N ASP A 596 21.48 34.12 9.10
CA ASP A 596 21.79 35.54 9.28
C ASP A 596 22.65 35.78 10.54
N THR A 597 22.30 35.13 11.66
CA THR A 597 23.11 35.23 12.89
C THR A 597 24.49 34.61 12.73
N ALA A 598 24.61 33.47 12.03
CA ALA A 598 25.88 32.82 11.76
C ALA A 598 26.76 33.70 10.85
N LEU A 599 26.17 34.36 9.86
CA LEU A 599 26.86 35.29 8.97
C LEU A 599 27.35 36.53 9.73
N LEU A 600 26.55 37.08 10.64
CA LEU A 600 26.96 38.18 11.52
C LEU A 600 28.13 37.77 12.42
N GLN A 601 28.04 36.62 13.09
CA GLN A 601 29.12 36.09 13.94
C GLN A 601 30.40 35.86 13.16
N ARG A 602 30.32 35.38 11.91
CA ARG A 602 31.49 35.21 11.04
C ARG A 602 32.14 36.53 10.70
N LYS A 603 31.36 37.58 10.41
CA LYS A 603 31.89 38.94 10.17
C LYS A 603 32.59 39.49 11.41
N GLU A 604 32.01 39.31 12.60
CA GLU A 604 32.63 39.70 13.87
C GLU A 604 33.94 38.95 14.12
N TYR A 605 33.95 37.64 13.86
CA TYR A 605 35.17 36.83 13.95
C TYR A 605 36.26 37.30 12.99
N ASP A 606 35.92 37.58 11.73
CA ASP A 606 36.87 38.12 10.75
C ASP A 606 37.40 39.50 11.16
N GLN A 607 36.57 40.34 11.80
CA GLN A 607 37.01 41.61 12.37
C GLN A 607 38.00 41.40 13.53
N ILE A 608 37.70 40.48 14.45
CA ILE A 608 38.60 40.15 15.56
C ILE A 608 39.95 39.62 15.03
N ILE A 609 39.95 38.82 13.96
CA ILE A 609 41.20 38.38 13.32
C ILE A 609 41.98 39.58 12.79
N LYS A 610 41.33 40.51 12.07
CA LYS A 610 42.00 41.72 11.56
C LYS A 610 42.60 42.56 12.69
N GLU A 611 41.85 42.74 13.79
CA GLU A 611 42.33 43.46 14.98
C GLU A 611 43.52 42.75 15.61
N ARG A 612 43.44 41.42 15.78
CA ARG A 612 44.55 40.58 16.26
C ARG A 612 45.79 40.73 15.38
N ASP A 613 45.63 40.72 14.06
CA ASP A 613 46.76 40.79 13.12
C ASP A 613 47.41 42.17 13.12
N ILE A 614 46.62 43.24 13.25
CA ILE A 614 47.12 44.61 13.43
C ILE A 614 47.91 44.71 14.73
N LEU A 615 47.34 44.24 15.85
CA LEU A 615 48.00 44.24 17.15
C LEU A 615 49.27 43.37 17.15
N GLY A 616 49.21 42.20 16.51
CA GLY A 616 50.36 41.33 16.33
C GLY A 616 51.48 42.01 15.55
N THR A 617 51.15 42.70 14.46
CA THR A 617 52.13 43.48 13.68
C THR A 617 52.72 44.64 14.50
N GLN A 618 51.90 45.35 15.27
CA GLN A 618 52.38 46.42 16.16
C GLN A 618 53.30 45.88 17.24
N LEU A 619 52.98 44.74 17.85
CA LEU A 619 53.80 44.10 18.87
C LEU A 619 55.17 43.68 18.31
N ILE A 620 55.19 43.09 17.11
CA ILE A 620 56.45 42.75 16.43
C ILE A 620 57.30 44.01 16.21
N ARG A 621 56.72 45.08 15.66
CA ARG A 621 57.43 46.35 15.45
C ARG A 621 57.99 46.93 16.75
N ARG A 622 57.21 46.88 17.84
CA ARG A 622 57.64 47.35 19.17
C ARG A 622 58.77 46.48 19.74
N ASN A 623 58.71 45.17 19.54
CA ASN A 623 59.80 44.27 19.93
C ASN A 623 61.08 44.54 19.13
N ASP A 624 60.97 44.81 17.83
CA ASP A 624 62.12 45.19 16.99
C ASP A 624 62.72 46.54 17.44
N GLU A 625 61.87 47.54 17.75
CA GLU A 625 62.30 48.82 18.32
C GLU A 625 63.02 48.62 19.67
N LEU A 626 62.49 47.77 20.56
CA LEU A 626 63.13 47.43 21.82
C LEU A 626 64.48 46.75 21.62
N ALA A 627 64.59 45.80 20.69
CA ALA A 627 65.85 45.13 20.36
C ALA A 627 66.90 46.14 19.85
N LEU A 628 66.51 47.05 18.96
CA LEU A 628 67.37 48.14 18.48
C LEU A 628 67.82 49.05 19.63
N LEU A 629 66.93 49.38 20.57
CA LEU A 629 67.29 50.18 21.74
C LEU A 629 68.26 49.45 22.68
N TYR A 630 68.07 48.14 22.91
CA TYR A 630 69.01 47.35 23.70
C TYR A 630 70.40 47.31 23.08
N GLU A 631 70.52 47.09 21.77
CA GLU A 631 71.80 47.14 21.07
C GLU A 631 72.41 48.55 21.12
N LYS A 632 71.61 49.61 20.98
CA LYS A 632 72.07 50.99 21.15
C LYS A 632 72.62 51.24 22.56
N ILE A 633 71.92 50.82 23.60
CA ILE A 633 72.38 50.95 24.99
C ILE A 633 73.69 50.21 25.18
N LYS A 634 73.80 48.98 24.66
CA LYS A 634 75.01 48.17 24.74
C LYS A 634 76.22 48.83 24.06
N ILE A 635 76.03 49.41 22.87
CA ILE A 635 77.07 50.18 22.17
C ILE A 635 77.48 51.42 22.98
N LEU A 636 76.49 52.16 23.51
CA LEU A 636 76.76 53.36 24.33
C LEU A 636 77.49 53.00 25.63
N GLN A 637 77.12 51.91 26.31
CA GLN A 637 77.81 51.42 27.50
C GLN A 637 79.25 51.00 27.20
N SER A 638 79.48 50.29 26.09
CA SER A 638 80.84 49.94 25.64
C SER A 638 81.68 51.19 25.36
N THR A 639 81.09 52.17 24.68
CA THR A 639 81.74 53.44 24.37
C THR A 639 82.04 54.25 25.64
N LEU A 640 81.11 54.28 26.59
CA LEU A 640 81.27 54.95 27.88
C LEU A 640 82.41 54.31 28.69
N ARG A 641 82.41 52.98 28.85
CA ARG A 641 83.49 52.25 29.56
C ARG A 641 84.86 52.48 28.93
N ARG A 642 84.93 52.50 27.59
CA ARG A 642 86.17 52.87 26.87
C ARG A 642 86.58 54.31 27.19
N GLY A 643 85.64 55.25 27.17
CA GLY A 643 85.87 56.65 27.53
C GLY A 643 86.34 56.82 28.98
N GLU A 644 85.72 56.14 29.94
CA GLU A 644 86.12 56.12 31.36
C GLU A 644 87.55 55.58 31.51
N THR A 645 87.89 54.52 30.80
CA THR A 645 89.24 53.92 30.83
C THR A 645 90.28 54.92 30.31
N GLN A 646 89.99 55.59 29.19
CA GLN A 646 90.85 56.63 28.63
C GLN A 646 90.96 57.85 29.56
N TYR A 647 89.86 58.28 30.18
CA TYR A 647 89.84 59.38 31.12
C TYR A 647 90.68 59.07 32.37
N ASN A 648 90.54 57.89 32.94
CA ASN A 648 91.34 57.44 34.08
C ASN A 648 92.84 57.39 33.73
N ALA A 649 93.20 56.89 32.54
CA ALA A 649 94.58 56.94 32.07
C ALA A 649 95.13 58.38 31.99
N ARG A 650 94.32 59.35 31.54
CA ARG A 650 94.70 60.77 31.55
C ARG A 650 94.80 61.37 32.94
N LEU A 651 93.95 60.96 33.89
CA LEU A 651 94.10 61.37 35.29
C LEU A 651 95.41 60.85 35.89
N ASP A 652 95.81 59.63 35.55
CA ASP A 652 97.08 59.06 35.99
C ASP A 652 98.29 59.76 35.33
N ASP A 653 98.21 60.09 34.03
CA ASP A 653 99.20 60.95 33.36
C ASP A 653 99.34 62.30 34.07
N ILE A 654 98.21 62.96 34.40
CA ILE A 654 98.21 64.23 35.13
C ILE A 654 98.84 64.07 36.51
N ARG A 655 98.54 62.98 37.23
CA ARG A 655 99.16 62.68 38.53
C ARG A 655 100.67 62.51 38.41
N LEU A 656 101.13 61.77 37.40
CA LEU A 656 102.55 61.58 37.11
C LEU A 656 103.23 62.90 36.77
N MET A 657 102.61 63.73 35.94
CA MET A 657 103.13 65.07 35.61
C MET A 657 103.18 65.97 36.85
N LYS A 658 102.17 65.95 37.73
CA LYS A 658 102.19 66.68 39.01
C LYS A 658 103.30 66.20 39.94
N LEU A 659 103.60 64.89 39.97
CA LEU A 659 104.76 64.35 40.69
C LEU A 659 106.06 64.87 40.08
N LYS A 660 106.19 64.82 38.75
CA LYS A 660 107.38 65.32 38.05
C LYS A 660 107.61 66.80 38.26
N VAL A 661 106.54 67.62 38.25
CA VAL A 661 106.60 69.04 38.58
C VAL A 661 107.09 69.25 40.01
N ARG A 662 106.55 68.51 40.99
CA ARG A 662 107.03 68.59 42.38
C ARG A 662 108.50 68.17 42.51
N ASP A 663 108.92 67.13 41.81
CA ASP A 663 110.33 66.71 41.79
C ASP A 663 111.24 67.78 41.19
N LEU A 664 110.85 68.36 40.05
CA LEU A 664 111.60 69.45 39.42
C LEU A 664 111.64 70.70 40.31
N GLN A 665 110.53 71.04 40.97
CA GLN A 665 110.48 72.13 41.96
C GLN A 665 111.42 71.84 43.14
N ARG A 666 111.43 70.61 43.68
CA ARG A 666 112.38 70.20 44.73
C ARG A 666 113.83 70.31 44.26
N GLN A 667 114.14 69.81 43.06
CA GLN A 667 115.48 69.92 42.46
C GLN A 667 115.90 71.38 42.31
N LEU A 668 114.98 72.25 41.86
CA LEU A 668 115.21 73.68 41.72
C LEU A 668 115.42 74.37 43.08
N THR A 669 114.66 74.00 44.12
CA THR A 669 114.88 74.50 45.48
C THR A 669 116.23 74.07 46.04
N ILE A 670 116.65 72.81 45.82
CA ILE A 670 117.98 72.32 46.21
C ILE A 670 119.07 73.12 45.48
N ALA A 671 118.93 73.31 44.16
CA ALA A 671 119.89 74.08 43.37
C ALA A 671 119.97 75.56 43.83
N ARG A 672 118.83 76.19 44.15
CA ARG A 672 118.79 77.54 44.73
C ARG A 672 119.37 77.61 46.14
N GLY A 673 119.13 76.61 46.99
CA GLY A 673 119.76 76.49 48.30
C GLY A 673 121.29 76.37 48.21
N GLY A 674 121.78 75.65 47.19
CA GLY A 674 123.21 75.61 46.85
C GLY A 674 123.78 76.97 46.46
N GLN A 675 123.01 77.84 45.80
CA GLN A 675 123.44 79.22 45.48
C GLN A 675 123.56 80.12 46.72
N ALA A 676 122.75 79.93 47.76
CA ALA A 676 122.87 80.71 49.00
C ALA A 676 124.24 80.51 49.68
N GLY A 677 124.80 79.30 49.59
CA GLY A 677 126.16 79.01 50.06
C GLY A 677 127.26 79.65 49.22
N VAL A 678 127.00 79.98 47.94
CA VAL A 678 128.01 80.59 47.04
C VAL A 678 128.30 82.03 47.45
N GLU A 679 127.31 82.80 47.89
CA GLU A 679 127.56 84.16 48.38
C GLU A 679 128.36 84.16 49.69
N GLU A 680 128.03 83.27 50.61
CA GLU A 680 128.78 83.12 51.87
C GLU A 680 130.20 82.59 51.60
N LEU A 681 130.37 81.63 50.68
CA LEU A 681 131.69 81.21 50.22
C LEU A 681 132.45 82.36 49.55
N ASN A 682 131.81 83.21 48.76
CA ASN A 682 132.46 84.37 48.14
C ASN A 682 132.84 85.43 49.18
N ARG A 683 132.02 85.67 50.21
CA ARG A 683 132.37 86.54 51.33
C ARG A 683 133.55 85.96 52.10
N ASN A 684 133.52 84.67 52.42
CA ASN A 684 134.62 83.96 53.05
C ASN A 684 135.86 83.94 52.16
N LEU A 685 135.72 83.83 50.84
CA LEU A 685 136.83 83.93 49.88
C LEU A 685 137.44 85.32 49.92
N ILE A 686 136.65 86.40 49.95
CA ILE A 686 137.15 87.77 50.07
C ILE A 686 137.84 87.98 51.43
N VAL A 687 137.27 87.44 52.51
CA VAL A 687 137.88 87.49 53.85
C VAL A 687 139.21 86.73 53.83
N ILE A 688 139.24 85.48 53.34
CA ILE A 688 140.43 84.67 53.20
C ILE A 688 141.43 85.32 52.23
N GLN A 689 141.00 86.01 51.18
CA GLN A 689 141.90 86.76 50.29
C GLN A 689 142.52 87.96 51.01
N LYS A 690 141.74 88.70 51.82
CA LYS A 690 142.25 89.77 52.67
C LYS A 690 143.19 89.22 53.74
N GLU A 691 142.84 88.11 54.37
CA GLU A 691 143.69 87.38 55.32
C GLU A 691 144.92 86.83 54.64
N LEU A 692 144.84 86.34 53.40
CA LEU A 692 145.97 85.88 52.61
C LEU A 692 146.87 87.05 52.23
N VAL A 693 146.33 88.23 51.93
CA VAL A 693 147.15 89.43 51.72
C VAL A 693 147.83 89.84 53.03
N ARG A 694 147.10 89.84 54.16
CA ARG A 694 147.67 90.08 55.49
C ARG A 694 148.73 89.05 55.83
N GLU A 695 148.48 87.78 55.59
CA GLU A 695 149.39 86.67 55.80
C GLU A 695 150.52 86.68 54.77
N ARG A 696 150.36 87.23 53.56
CA ARG A 696 151.49 87.47 52.63
C ARG A 696 152.36 88.61 53.10
N VAL A 697 151.78 89.67 53.65
CA VAL A 697 152.52 90.76 54.30
C VAL A 697 153.21 90.24 55.57
N LYS A 698 152.53 89.39 56.34
CA LYS A 698 153.06 88.75 57.53
C LYS A 698 154.07 87.67 57.20
N VAL A 699 153.93 86.93 56.11
CA VAL A 699 154.92 85.98 55.58
C VAL A 699 156.09 86.74 55.00
N LYS A 700 155.89 87.92 54.42
CA LYS A 700 157.01 88.78 54.01
C LYS A 700 157.77 89.29 55.24
N ALA A 701 157.07 89.79 56.25
CA ALA A 701 157.66 90.15 57.55
C ALA A 701 158.30 88.95 58.28
N LEU A 702 157.65 87.79 58.25
CA LEU A 702 158.13 86.53 58.83
C LEU A 702 159.20 85.89 57.96
N SER A 703 159.33 86.23 56.68
CA SER A 703 160.41 85.84 55.76
C SER A 703 161.63 86.71 56.00
N ASP A 704 161.41 88.00 56.28
CA ASP A 704 162.44 88.88 56.83
C ASP A 704 162.86 88.39 58.24
N GLU A 705 161.95 87.86 59.06
CA GLU A 705 162.29 87.17 60.32
C GLU A 705 162.85 85.74 60.10
N LEU A 706 162.50 85.03 59.01
CA LEU A 706 162.99 83.69 58.66
C LEU A 706 164.37 83.70 57.99
N GLU A 707 164.89 84.87 57.59
CA GLU A 707 166.33 85.03 57.36
C GLU A 707 167.14 84.73 58.64
N ASN A 708 166.50 84.60 59.81
CA ASN A 708 167.09 84.05 61.04
C ASN A 708 166.15 83.00 61.74
N PRO A 709 166.48 81.70 61.73
CA PRO A 709 165.50 80.62 61.93
C PRO A 709 165.29 80.22 63.40
N ILE A 710 164.25 79.41 63.69
CA ILE A 710 164.36 78.08 64.35
C ILE A 710 162.97 77.39 64.50
N ASN A 711 162.79 76.31 63.71
CA ASN A 711 162.14 75.02 63.98
C ASN A 711 160.62 74.87 64.25
N VAL A 712 159.96 73.71 64.03
CA VAL A 712 160.08 72.50 63.16
C VAL A 712 158.90 71.57 63.59
N HIS A 713 158.00 71.22 62.65
CA HIS A 713 157.00 70.11 62.61
C HIS A 713 155.95 69.91 63.74
N ARG A 714 154.62 69.76 63.55
CA ARG A 714 153.73 69.05 62.56
C ARG A 714 153.23 67.64 63.00
N TRP A 715 152.09 67.62 63.72
CA TRP A 715 150.92 66.68 63.73
C TRP A 715 150.99 65.17 64.11
N ARG A 716 149.84 64.63 64.63
CA ARG A 716 149.46 63.19 64.79
C ARG A 716 147.92 62.94 64.70
N LYS A 717 147.46 61.69 64.38
CA LYS A 717 146.05 61.19 64.17
C LYS A 717 145.54 60.17 65.23
N LEU A 718 144.22 59.96 65.31
CA LEU A 718 143.36 59.21 66.30
C LEU A 718 142.50 58.06 65.68
N GLU A 719 141.93 57.16 66.52
CA GLU A 719 141.21 55.88 66.20
C GLU A 719 139.73 55.77 66.67
N GLY A 720 138.93 54.83 66.10
CA GLY A 720 137.64 54.27 66.63
C GLY A 720 136.78 53.41 65.63
N THR A 721 136.03 52.36 66.11
CA THR A 721 135.29 51.27 65.36
C THR A 721 133.90 50.87 65.97
N ASP A 722 133.02 50.15 65.21
CA ASP A 722 131.55 49.86 65.38
C ASP A 722 131.08 48.46 65.99
N PRO A 723 129.77 48.24 66.35
CA PRO A 723 129.23 47.06 67.11
C PRO A 723 128.48 45.91 66.34
N ASP A 724 128.07 44.82 67.05
CA ASP A 724 128.01 43.38 66.65
C ASP A 724 126.62 42.72 66.30
N ALA A 725 126.65 41.61 65.55
CA ALA A 725 125.57 40.99 64.76
C ALA A 725 124.40 40.32 65.52
N HIS A 726 124.49 40.10 66.84
CA HIS A 726 123.48 39.36 67.61
C HIS A 726 122.14 40.08 67.74
N GLU A 727 122.15 41.41 67.88
CA GLU A 727 120.94 42.23 68.01
C GLU A 727 120.05 42.18 66.76
N MET A 728 120.67 41.96 65.59
CA MET A 728 119.98 41.88 64.31
C MET A 728 119.16 40.58 64.18
N ILE A 729 119.66 39.47 64.74
CA ILE A 729 119.03 38.15 64.63
C ILE A 729 117.78 38.03 65.49
N GLN A 730 117.79 38.58 66.71
CA GLN A 730 116.61 38.57 67.59
C GLN A 730 115.42 39.32 66.98
N LYS A 731 115.69 40.41 66.26
CA LYS A 731 114.65 41.23 65.61
C LYS A 731 113.94 40.48 64.47
N ILE A 732 114.65 39.57 63.78
CA ILE A 732 114.09 38.76 62.69
C ILE A 732 113.10 37.71 63.23
N GLN A 733 113.40 37.03 64.33
CA GLN A 733 112.54 35.98 64.88
C GLN A 733 111.20 36.50 65.43
N ILE A 734 111.20 37.70 66.02
CA ILE A 734 109.98 38.36 66.50
C ILE A 734 109.04 38.70 65.34
N LEU A 735 109.58 39.16 64.22
CA LEU A 735 108.81 39.50 63.02
C LEU A 735 108.18 38.27 62.36
N GLN A 736 108.88 37.12 62.35
CA GLN A 736 108.37 35.87 61.78
C GLN A 736 107.18 35.29 62.56
N LYS A 737 107.20 35.32 63.91
CA LYS A 737 106.06 34.88 64.73
C LYS A 737 104.82 35.76 64.52
N ARG A 738 105.00 37.07 64.35
CA ARG A 738 103.90 38.02 64.10
C ARG A 738 103.27 37.81 62.72
N LEU A 739 104.08 37.44 61.72
CA LEU A 739 103.61 37.13 60.38
C LEU A 739 102.68 35.90 60.39
N LEU A 740 103.13 34.79 60.99
CA LEU A 740 102.36 33.53 61.08
C LEU A 740 101.00 33.71 61.76
N SER A 741 100.94 34.51 62.83
CA SER A 741 99.68 34.81 63.51
C SER A 741 98.69 35.56 62.61
N LYS A 742 99.15 36.53 61.80
CA LYS A 742 98.26 37.25 60.89
C LYS A 742 97.84 36.47 59.66
N THR A 743 98.67 35.55 59.15
CA THR A 743 98.24 34.64 58.07
C THR A 743 97.11 33.72 58.53
N GLN A 744 97.14 33.25 59.78
CA GLN A 744 96.09 32.38 60.31
C GLN A 744 94.76 33.13 60.51
N GLU A 745 94.80 34.39 60.95
CA GLU A 745 93.61 35.24 61.08
C GLU A 745 92.95 35.53 59.72
N VAL A 746 93.75 35.77 58.67
CA VAL A 746 93.24 35.95 57.30
C VAL A 746 92.57 34.66 56.78
N ALA A 747 93.15 33.50 57.05
CA ALA A 747 92.54 32.22 56.68
C ALA A 747 91.16 32.02 57.33
N THR A 748 91.01 32.36 58.62
CA THR A 748 89.70 32.25 59.31
C THR A 748 88.66 33.22 58.73
N LYS A 749 89.05 34.46 58.38
CA LYS A 749 88.13 35.44 57.77
C LYS A 749 87.68 35.02 56.36
N ASN A 750 88.56 34.38 55.58
CA ASN A 750 88.20 33.86 54.26
C ASN A 750 87.13 32.76 54.32
N VAL A 751 87.18 31.87 55.32
CA VAL A 751 86.14 30.84 55.52
C VAL A 751 84.77 31.46 55.82
N ILE A 752 84.72 32.53 56.64
CA ILE A 752 83.48 33.24 56.97
C ILE A 752 82.90 33.93 55.73
N ILE A 753 83.74 34.57 54.90
CA ILE A 753 83.30 35.20 53.66
C ILE A 753 82.72 34.15 52.71
N GLN A 754 83.33 32.97 52.62
CA GLN A 754 82.86 31.89 51.75
C GLN A 754 81.49 31.35 52.19
N GLN A 755 81.25 31.21 53.50
CA GLN A 755 79.93 30.85 54.04
C GLN A 755 78.87 31.93 53.78
N GLN A 756 79.22 33.22 53.95
CA GLN A 756 78.30 34.31 53.67
C GLN A 756 77.94 34.43 52.19
N GLN A 757 78.89 34.18 51.29
CA GLN A 757 78.64 34.12 49.84
C GLN A 757 77.72 32.94 49.46
N GLN A 758 77.86 31.79 50.13
CA GLN A 758 76.97 30.64 49.96
C GLN A 758 75.53 30.97 50.40
N GLN A 759 75.37 31.60 51.57
CA GLN A 759 74.07 32.04 52.07
C GLN A 759 73.43 33.11 51.16
N GLN A 760 74.22 34.02 50.59
CA GLN A 760 73.72 34.99 49.61
C GLN A 760 73.23 34.31 48.34
N GLY A 761 73.96 33.31 47.82
CA GLY A 761 73.53 32.52 46.66
C GLY A 761 72.25 31.72 46.91
N GLU A 762 72.09 31.13 48.10
CA GLU A 762 70.86 30.44 48.49
C GLU A 762 69.67 31.40 48.64
N LEU A 763 69.91 32.60 49.17
CA LEU A 763 68.90 33.66 49.25
C LEU A 763 68.53 34.21 47.86
N GLU A 764 69.48 34.38 46.95
CA GLU A 764 69.21 34.77 45.56
C GLU A 764 68.42 33.68 44.81
N MET A 765 68.74 32.39 45.00
CA MET A 765 67.96 31.30 44.43
C MET A 765 66.53 31.22 44.97
N THR A 766 66.33 31.48 46.26
CA THR A 766 64.99 31.49 46.87
C THR A 766 64.18 32.74 46.49
N LEU A 767 64.83 33.89 46.28
CA LEU A 767 64.19 35.10 45.76
C LEU A 767 63.76 34.92 44.29
N ALA A 768 64.62 34.32 43.45
CA ALA A 768 64.32 34.02 42.04
C ALA A 768 63.21 32.96 41.87
N ARG A 769 62.95 32.14 42.90
CA ARG A 769 61.86 31.16 42.92
C ARG A 769 60.52 31.72 43.39
N ARG A 770 60.48 32.92 43.96
CA ARG A 770 59.22 33.58 44.33
C ARG A 770 58.67 34.32 43.11
N PRO A 771 57.48 33.96 42.60
CA PRO A 771 56.83 34.76 41.57
C PRO A 771 56.60 36.18 42.11
N GLY A 772 56.84 37.19 41.28
CA GLY A 772 56.63 38.60 41.64
C GLY A 772 55.18 38.89 42.02
N PRO A 773 54.91 40.02 42.71
CA PRO A 773 53.56 40.38 43.14
C PRO A 773 52.54 40.42 41.98
N GLU A 774 52.94 40.79 40.77
CA GLU A 774 52.09 40.74 39.56
C GLU A 774 51.65 39.31 39.21
N VAL A 775 52.55 38.33 39.25
CA VAL A 775 52.21 36.93 38.96
C VAL A 775 51.33 36.34 40.07
N SER A 776 51.46 36.82 41.31
CA SER A 776 50.57 36.42 42.40
C SER A 776 49.17 37.03 42.29
N GLU A 777 49.04 38.24 41.73
CA GLU A 777 47.76 38.86 41.41
C GLU A 777 47.08 38.17 40.22
N GLU A 778 47.83 37.84 39.16
CA GLU A 778 47.34 37.05 38.03
C GLU A 778 46.91 35.64 38.47
N LEU A 779 47.67 34.98 39.34
CA LEU A 779 47.29 33.66 39.87
C LEU A 779 46.00 33.73 40.72
N ASN A 780 45.80 34.81 41.47
CA ASN A 780 44.56 35.04 42.22
C ASN A 780 43.37 35.33 41.28
N ALA A 781 43.59 36.07 40.19
CA ALA A 781 42.58 36.27 39.16
C ALA A 781 42.19 34.95 38.50
N TYR A 782 43.17 34.13 38.10
CA TYR A 782 42.93 32.81 37.52
C TYR A 782 42.27 31.83 38.51
N GLN A 783 42.65 31.84 39.79
CA GLN A 783 41.95 31.05 40.82
C GLN A 783 40.50 31.48 41.00
N ASN A 784 40.22 32.79 40.95
CA ASN A 784 38.86 33.31 41.03
C ASN A 784 38.03 32.93 39.80
N ASP A 785 38.63 32.94 38.61
CA ASP A 785 37.97 32.51 37.38
C ASP A 785 37.72 31.01 37.36
N VAL A 786 38.67 30.19 37.83
CA VAL A 786 38.47 28.76 38.03
C VAL A 786 37.36 28.50 39.06
N ARG A 787 37.28 29.27 40.14
CA ARG A 787 36.17 29.19 41.11
C ARG A 787 34.82 29.58 40.50
N LYS A 788 34.76 30.63 39.69
CA LYS A 788 33.54 31.04 38.96
C LYS A 788 33.11 29.98 37.96
N LYS A 789 34.04 29.46 37.16
CA LYS A 789 33.79 28.37 36.19
C LYS A 789 33.40 27.08 36.89
N SER A 790 33.99 26.75 38.03
CA SER A 790 33.60 25.59 38.84
C SER A 790 32.19 25.74 39.44
N LYS A 791 31.78 26.96 39.85
CA LYS A 791 30.38 27.25 40.23
C LYS A 791 29.42 27.10 39.06
N GLN A 792 29.77 27.63 37.88
CA GLN A 792 28.96 27.45 36.66
C GLN A 792 28.85 25.97 36.26
N MET A 793 29.94 25.22 36.37
CA MET A 793 29.95 23.79 36.07
C MET A 793 29.14 22.99 37.09
N LYS A 794 29.13 23.38 38.37
CA LYS A 794 28.23 22.80 39.38
C LYS A 794 26.76 23.14 39.12
N ALA A 795 26.45 24.35 38.67
CA ALA A 795 25.10 24.75 38.26
C ALA A 795 24.63 23.93 37.04
N MET A 796 25.45 23.85 35.99
CA MET A 796 25.18 23.00 34.83
C MET A 796 25.08 21.52 35.20
N ALA A 797 25.89 21.02 36.13
CA ALA A 797 25.78 19.64 36.62
C ALA A 797 24.47 19.42 37.40
N SER A 798 24.01 20.41 38.17
CA SER A 798 22.70 20.33 38.84
C SER A 798 21.53 20.42 37.86
N GLU A 799 21.62 21.25 36.82
CA GLU A 799 20.63 21.31 35.73
C GLU A 799 20.61 20.00 34.95
N LEU A 800 21.78 19.44 34.64
CA LEU A 800 21.91 18.13 34.00
C LEU A 800 21.30 17.03 34.87
N ASN A 801 21.55 17.04 36.18
CA ASN A 801 20.93 16.08 37.10
C ASN A 801 19.41 16.25 37.19
N MET A 802 18.90 17.48 37.14
CA MET A 802 17.46 17.75 37.07
C MET A 802 16.86 17.20 35.77
N HIS A 803 17.49 17.43 34.63
CA HIS A 803 17.05 16.88 33.35
C HIS A 803 17.15 15.35 33.31
N GLN A 804 18.19 14.76 33.89
CA GLN A 804 18.30 13.31 34.04
C GLN A 804 17.19 12.76 34.95
N ALA A 805 16.79 13.48 36.00
CA ALA A 805 15.66 13.10 36.85
C ALA A 805 14.34 13.20 36.07
N GLN A 806 14.11 14.26 35.30
CA GLN A 806 12.94 14.39 34.41
C GLN A 806 12.89 13.26 33.38
N VAL A 807 14.02 12.88 32.79
CA VAL A 807 14.09 11.73 31.87
C VAL A 807 13.77 10.41 32.58
N ARG A 808 14.17 10.24 33.84
CA ARG A 808 13.78 9.06 34.64
C ARG A 808 12.28 9.07 34.97
N GLU A 809 11.71 10.23 35.30
CA GLU A 809 10.27 10.37 35.51
C GLU A 809 9.49 10.05 34.24
N TYR A 810 9.89 10.58 33.09
CA TYR A 810 9.27 10.23 31.80
C TYR A 810 9.42 8.75 31.47
N LYS A 811 10.56 8.11 31.76
CA LYS A 811 10.71 6.67 31.60
C LYS A 811 9.77 5.89 32.52
N ASN A 812 9.67 6.28 33.79
CA ASN A 812 8.75 5.65 34.74
C ASN A 812 7.29 5.85 34.31
N GLU A 813 6.95 6.99 33.72
CA GLU A 813 5.61 7.27 33.20
C GLU A 813 5.31 6.47 31.94
N ILE A 814 6.29 6.31 31.04
CA ILE A 814 6.19 5.42 29.87
C ILE A 814 6.01 3.97 30.34
N ASP A 815 6.72 3.53 31.37
CA ASP A 815 6.60 2.17 31.93
C ASP A 815 5.24 1.98 32.62
N ARG A 816 4.73 3.00 33.33
CA ARG A 816 3.36 3.01 33.87
C ARG A 816 2.32 2.94 32.77
N LEU A 817 2.37 3.81 31.77
CA LEU A 817 1.46 3.80 30.63
C LEU A 817 1.55 2.48 29.85
N SER A 818 2.75 1.89 29.74
CA SER A 818 2.94 0.59 29.09
C SER A 818 2.34 -0.55 29.91
N THR A 819 2.48 -0.51 31.24
CA THR A 819 1.84 -1.50 32.14
C THR A 819 0.33 -1.32 32.21
N GLU A 820 -0.17 -0.08 32.19
CA GLU A 820 -1.59 0.23 32.07
C GLU A 820 -2.14 -0.24 30.73
N LEU A 821 -1.45 0.01 29.61
CA LEU A 821 -1.84 -0.44 28.28
C LEU A 821 -1.78 -1.98 28.16
N LEU A 822 -0.83 -2.64 28.82
CA LEU A 822 -0.80 -4.09 28.95
C LEU A 822 -1.95 -4.61 29.81
N SER A 823 -2.28 -3.93 30.91
CA SER A 823 -3.42 -4.26 31.77
C SER A 823 -4.75 -4.03 31.04
N PHE A 824 -4.83 -2.99 30.19
CA PHE A 824 -5.99 -2.66 29.39
C PHE A 824 -6.14 -3.66 28.25
N LYS A 825 -5.05 -4.04 27.58
CA LYS A 825 -5.04 -5.16 26.64
C LYS A 825 -5.48 -6.46 27.33
N ARG A 826 -4.97 -6.75 28.52
CA ARG A 826 -5.37 -7.95 29.28
C ARG A 826 -6.85 -7.91 29.66
N LYS A 827 -7.35 -6.79 30.18
CA LYS A 827 -8.78 -6.57 30.46
C LYS A 827 -9.63 -6.64 29.20
N TYR A 828 -9.17 -6.11 28.08
CA TYR A 828 -9.85 -6.18 26.79
C TYR A 828 -9.91 -7.62 26.27
N PHE A 829 -8.81 -8.37 26.38
CA PHE A 829 -8.79 -9.80 26.03
C PHE A 829 -9.60 -10.65 27.02
N GLU A 830 -9.65 -10.30 28.30
CA GLU A 830 -10.53 -10.94 29.30
C GLU A 830 -12.00 -10.61 29.06
N VAL A 831 -12.34 -9.36 28.68
CA VAL A 831 -13.70 -8.98 28.31
C VAL A 831 -14.09 -9.67 27.01
N LYS A 832 -13.19 -9.75 26.03
CA LYS A 832 -13.41 -10.48 24.78
C LYS A 832 -13.48 -11.99 25.01
N GLN A 833 -12.70 -12.55 25.93
CA GLN A 833 -12.84 -13.95 26.37
C GLN A 833 -14.14 -14.16 27.12
N ARG A 834 -14.58 -13.24 27.98
CA ARG A 834 -15.88 -13.29 28.67
C ARG A 834 -17.05 -13.05 27.73
N GLU A 835 -16.88 -12.32 26.65
CA GLU A 835 -17.88 -12.18 25.57
C GLU A 835 -17.95 -13.46 24.76
N VAL A 836 -16.81 -14.06 24.41
CA VAL A 836 -16.77 -15.39 23.77
C VAL A 836 -17.27 -16.49 24.71
N GLU A 837 -17.00 -16.40 26.01
CA GLU A 837 -17.52 -17.29 27.04
C GLU A 837 -18.99 -17.00 27.32
N ARG A 838 -19.48 -15.75 27.22
CA ARG A 838 -20.92 -15.46 27.26
C ARG A 838 -21.64 -15.91 26.01
N GLU A 839 -21.03 -15.80 24.84
CA GLU A 839 -21.53 -16.38 23.58
C GLU A 839 -21.55 -17.91 23.70
N ARG A 840 -20.49 -18.50 24.28
CA ARG A 840 -20.46 -19.94 24.60
C ARG A 840 -21.42 -20.34 25.72
N GLU A 841 -21.69 -19.49 26.70
CA GLU A 841 -22.66 -19.72 27.78
C GLU A 841 -24.09 -19.50 27.28
N LEU A 842 -24.31 -18.61 26.30
CA LEU A 842 -25.55 -18.49 25.53
C LEU A 842 -25.75 -19.73 24.64
N ASP A 843 -24.68 -20.28 24.06
CA ASP A 843 -24.71 -21.56 23.33
C ASP A 843 -24.82 -22.79 24.28
N GLU A 844 -24.23 -22.74 25.48
CA GLU A 844 -24.26 -23.80 26.51
C GLU A 844 -25.53 -23.74 27.40
N LEU A 845 -26.25 -22.61 27.45
CA LEU A 845 -27.63 -22.52 27.98
C LEU A 845 -28.67 -23.11 27.01
N THR A 846 -28.28 -23.38 25.76
CA THR A 846 -29.03 -24.25 24.83
C THR A 846 -28.57 -25.71 24.80
N ALA A 847 -27.51 -26.07 25.53
CA ALA A 847 -27.04 -27.47 25.60
C ALA A 847 -26.18 -27.72 26.86
N GLY A 848 -26.78 -27.53 28.05
CA GLY A 848 -26.13 -27.93 29.29
C GLY A 848 -26.02 -29.45 29.37
N SER A 849 -24.79 -29.98 29.49
CA SER A 849 -24.39 -30.80 30.64
C SER A 849 -23.04 -31.50 30.44
N THR A 850 -22.12 -31.19 31.34
CA THR A 850 -21.17 -32.11 32.04
C THR A 850 -20.03 -32.73 31.21
N VAL A 851 -18.77 -32.27 31.36
CA VAL A 851 -17.80 -32.47 32.48
C VAL A 851 -16.85 -33.66 32.23
N SER A 852 -15.53 -33.39 32.21
CA SER A 852 -14.47 -34.11 32.96
C SER A 852 -13.12 -34.28 32.22
N LYS A 853 -12.14 -33.40 32.51
CA LYS A 853 -10.70 -33.65 32.87
C LYS A 853 -9.77 -34.50 31.93
N PRO A 854 -8.42 -34.53 32.11
CA PRO A 854 -7.49 -33.68 32.89
C PRO A 854 -6.16 -33.26 32.18
N MET A 855 -5.42 -32.36 32.85
CA MET A 855 -3.94 -32.27 33.10
C MET A 855 -2.98 -33.04 32.17
N ARG A 856 -1.86 -32.47 31.69
CA ARG A 856 -0.56 -32.16 32.35
C ARG A 856 0.46 -32.21 31.17
N ASP A 857 1.67 -31.66 31.11
CA ASP A 857 2.59 -30.93 31.98
C ASP A 857 3.73 -30.42 31.06
N GLN A 858 4.45 -29.37 31.49
CA GLN A 858 5.89 -29.15 31.28
C GLN A 858 6.45 -29.19 29.83
N SER A 859 7.13 -28.17 29.33
CA SER A 859 8.42 -27.73 29.85
C SER A 859 9.00 -26.63 28.94
N ASN A 860 9.40 -25.54 29.58
CA ASN A 860 10.76 -25.02 29.55
C ASN A 860 11.38 -24.48 28.23
N THR A 861 11.81 -23.23 28.37
CA THR A 861 13.15 -22.70 27.99
C THR A 861 13.26 -21.80 26.74
N THR A 862 13.72 -20.59 27.05
CA THR A 862 14.63 -19.72 26.27
C THR A 862 14.14 -18.94 25.06
N LEU A 863 13.86 -17.67 25.36
CA LEU A 863 14.05 -16.49 24.52
C LEU A 863 15.36 -16.51 23.72
N ARG A 864 15.25 -16.33 22.39
CA ARG A 864 16.14 -15.47 21.61
C ARG A 864 15.28 -14.43 20.88
N LYS A 865 15.44 -13.17 21.28
CA LYS A 865 14.79 -11.99 20.69
C LYS A 865 15.33 -11.77 19.27
N PHE A 866 14.43 -11.53 18.33
CA PHE A 866 14.71 -10.75 17.13
C PHE A 866 14.57 -9.26 17.46
N VAL A 867 15.51 -8.46 16.96
CA VAL A 867 15.44 -7.00 16.92
C VAL A 867 15.39 -6.61 15.44
N GLY A 868 14.30 -5.98 15.01
CA GLY A 868 14.28 -4.99 13.92
C GLY A 868 13.72 -3.72 14.57
N GLY A 869 14.23 -2.50 14.36
CA GLY A 869 14.96 -1.93 13.23
C GLY A 869 14.30 -0.57 12.94
N GLY A 870 14.76 0.51 13.61
CA GLY A 870 15.12 1.80 12.98
C GLY A 870 14.00 2.83 13.13
N PHE A 871 14.19 4.06 13.60
CA PHE A 871 15.25 5.02 13.26
C PHE A 871 15.82 5.77 14.46
N ALA A 872 17.11 6.05 14.35
CA ALA A 872 17.82 7.11 15.05
C ALA A 872 17.90 8.35 14.14
N ILE A 873 17.71 9.54 14.73
CA ILE A 873 18.43 10.80 14.48
C ILE A 873 18.38 11.52 15.85
N LYS A 874 19.45 11.85 16.58
CA LYS A 874 20.90 11.89 16.35
C LYS A 874 21.67 10.85 17.16
#